data_AF-A0A158C647-F1
#
_entry.id   AF-A0A158C647-F1
#
_cell.length_a   1.000
_cell.length_b   1.000
_cell.length_c   1.000
_cell.angle_alpha   90.00
_cell.angle_beta   90.00
_cell.angle_gamma   90.00
#
_symmetry.space_group_name_H-M   'P 1'
#
loop_
_entity.id
_entity.type
_entity.pdbx_description
1 polymer ?
#
loop_
_entity_poly.entity_id
_entity_poly.type
_entity_poly.pdbx_seq_one_letter_code
_entity_poly.pdbx_strand_id
1 'polypeptide(L)'
;MTYGDQLARSRDIADKVTRVFQKRAEVAQQNFSERTRDAGMRLFSNGGADHFSGPGANATGQFSGYAYAVDLIQRSVLFWDTLRQRGNNFVEQTKRGLEPVLHFDHEMLIDGRTFTRPVNYALLRIVPPEGVTIDALKRPYLIIDPRAGHGPGIGGFKDDSQVGVALRAGHPVYFVTFFRDPQPGQTLLDVCAAEQQFVRHVRELHPESPKPAIVGNCQGGWAAMMLASSQPDDTGPLVINGAPMSYWSGAWSEGEGDNPMRYSGGMLGGTWLASLTADLGNGKFDGAYLVENFENLNPANSFWDKYYTLFANIDTEPPRFLDFERWWGGYYLMNREEIEWITRNLFVGNKLWSGEVSGASGASFDLRAIKSPIILFASMGDNITPPQQAFNWVADIYGSTDEIKARGQVIVGLMHKSIGHLGIFVSGKVAKKEYTQIASVLEAIESFPPGLYGMEIAERKGEGGKIEYDVSFHERRLEEVTGFNRFERVDELPFEAVKQVSDFNQRAYELFAQPFVQALANDTTAKMLRAFHPLRAQRWMFSDLNPWLAWLGPAAQAVKAARQPDTDRDVLRRAEHCGSDMISASLDFYRAMRDATTEAMFFSVYGNMFSAHQAQEHKDPAQTTDPRDLPFVQEALASMAQGGYAQAVARVACLLVRHDEPLPLARMVLRQELAEDYAEYLPQMPRDEWRRLRGEQEIVVRYEPEQALATLPDLLGDNGDRKKLLTLIDKLLADSRMQGYEPTTAQQDMLARIRAALPVKAARAARRSAPAH
;
A
#
# COMPACT_ATOMS: atom_id res chain seq x y z
N MET A 1 7.96 -21.66 37.29
CA MET A 1 7.37 -20.33 37.60
C MET A 1 6.43 -20.51 38.78
N THR A 2 6.58 -19.75 39.87
CA THR A 2 5.70 -19.84 41.04
C THR A 2 4.40 -19.06 40.81
N TYR A 3 3.33 -19.36 41.57
CA TYR A 3 2.10 -18.54 41.55
C TYR A 3 2.38 -17.06 41.90
N GLY A 4 3.38 -16.81 42.74
CA GLY A 4 3.83 -15.45 43.07
C GLY A 4 4.41 -14.71 41.86
N ASP A 5 5.21 -15.40 41.03
CA ASP A 5 5.78 -14.82 39.81
C ASP A 5 4.70 -14.49 38.78
N GLN A 6 3.69 -15.35 38.64
CA GLN A 6 2.55 -15.11 37.74
C GLN A 6 1.71 -13.91 38.20
N LEU A 7 1.43 -13.80 39.50
CA LEU A 7 0.72 -12.65 40.07
C LEU A 7 1.51 -11.35 39.92
N ALA A 8 2.83 -11.38 40.14
CA ALA A 8 3.69 -10.21 39.96
C ALA A 8 3.72 -9.74 38.49
N ARG A 9 3.83 -10.66 37.53
CA ARG A 9 3.76 -10.35 36.09
C ARG A 9 2.40 -9.81 35.68
N SER A 10 1.31 -10.42 36.17
CA SER A 10 -0.05 -9.96 35.89
C SER A 10 -0.27 -8.53 36.38
N ARG A 11 0.27 -8.19 37.57
CA ARG A 11 0.26 -6.83 38.10
C ARG A 11 1.07 -5.85 37.23
N ASP A 12 2.28 -6.23 36.79
CA ASP A 12 3.10 -5.39 35.89
C ASP A 12 2.39 -5.10 34.56
N ILE A 13 1.76 -6.12 33.96
CA ILE A 13 0.95 -5.96 32.75
C ILE A 13 -0.21 -5.00 33.01
N ALA A 14 -0.96 -5.19 34.10
CA ALA A 14 -2.08 -4.32 34.47
C ALA A 14 -1.63 -2.86 34.67
N ASP A 15 -0.50 -2.63 35.32
CA ASP A 15 0.07 -1.29 35.54
C ASP A 15 0.46 -0.64 34.20
N LYS A 16 1.12 -1.38 33.29
CA LYS A 16 1.48 -0.90 31.95
C LYS A 16 0.26 -0.58 31.10
N VAL A 17 -0.73 -1.48 31.06
CA VAL A 17 -1.99 -1.29 30.34
C VAL A 17 -2.72 -0.04 30.86
N THR A 18 -2.79 0.12 32.18
CA THR A 18 -3.44 1.29 32.80
C THR A 18 -2.75 2.59 32.40
N ARG A 19 -1.41 2.64 32.40
CA ARG A 19 -0.65 3.82 31.97
C ARG A 19 -0.88 4.16 30.50
N VAL A 20 -0.84 3.15 29.62
CA VAL A 20 -1.11 3.36 28.19
C VAL A 20 -2.54 3.88 28.00
N PHE A 21 -3.54 3.25 28.62
CA PHE A 21 -4.92 3.69 28.54
C PHE A 21 -5.12 5.13 29.05
N GLN A 22 -4.54 5.48 30.21
CA GLN A 22 -4.59 6.85 30.76
C GLN A 22 -3.99 7.85 29.77
N LYS A 23 -2.82 7.55 29.22
CA LYS A 23 -2.18 8.43 28.23
C LYS A 23 -3.03 8.61 26.98
N ARG A 24 -3.67 7.54 26.50
CA ARG A 24 -4.58 7.59 25.34
C ARG A 24 -5.82 8.44 25.64
N ALA A 25 -6.43 8.24 26.80
CA ALA A 25 -7.60 9.00 27.23
C ALA A 25 -7.27 10.50 27.39
N GLU A 26 -6.10 10.84 27.93
CA GLU A 26 -5.61 12.22 28.01
C GLU A 26 -5.47 12.86 26.63
N VAL A 27 -4.83 12.18 25.67
CA VAL A 27 -4.66 12.68 24.30
C VAL A 27 -6.02 12.84 23.61
N ALA A 28 -6.93 11.86 23.76
CA ALA A 28 -8.28 11.96 23.23
C ALA A 28 -9.02 13.19 23.79
N GLN A 29 -8.94 13.42 25.10
CA GLN A 29 -9.56 14.55 25.77
C GLN A 29 -8.96 15.90 25.32
N GLN A 30 -7.63 15.96 25.14
CA GLN A 30 -6.93 17.13 24.62
C GLN A 30 -7.39 17.45 23.20
N ASN A 31 -7.35 16.48 22.28
CA ASN A 31 -7.80 16.65 20.90
C ASN A 31 -9.27 17.08 20.81
N PHE A 32 -10.14 16.51 21.65
CA PHE A 32 -11.54 16.92 21.74
C PHE A 32 -11.68 18.38 22.21
N SER A 33 -10.96 18.75 23.27
CA SER A 33 -10.97 20.11 23.83
C SER A 33 -10.43 21.13 22.84
N GLU A 34 -9.38 20.80 22.09
CA GLU A 34 -8.81 21.64 21.05
C GLU A 34 -9.78 21.83 19.89
N ARG A 35 -10.35 20.75 19.35
CA ARG A 35 -11.32 20.84 18.24
C ARG A 35 -12.58 21.60 18.62
N THR A 36 -13.12 21.39 19.82
CA THR A 36 -14.29 22.14 20.30
C THR A 36 -13.96 23.61 20.53
N ARG A 37 -12.78 23.93 21.07
CA ARG A 37 -12.30 25.31 21.19
C ARG A 37 -12.13 25.96 19.82
N ASP A 38 -11.53 25.28 18.85
CA ASP A 38 -11.32 25.80 17.50
C ASP A 38 -12.65 26.04 16.77
N ALA A 39 -13.62 25.13 16.91
CA ALA A 39 -14.99 25.32 16.41
C ALA A 39 -15.66 26.55 17.04
N GLY A 40 -15.55 26.70 18.36
CA GLY A 40 -16.05 27.88 19.08
C GLY A 40 -15.35 29.17 18.64
N MET A 41 -14.02 29.16 18.50
CA MET A 41 -13.28 30.31 18.01
C MET A 41 -13.74 30.72 16.61
N ARG A 42 -13.93 29.79 15.66
CA ARG A 42 -14.43 30.12 14.30
C ARG A 42 -15.81 30.77 14.31
N LEU A 43 -16.66 30.41 15.28
CA LEU A 43 -17.96 31.06 15.48
C LEU A 43 -17.78 32.54 15.88
N PHE A 44 -16.83 32.83 16.79
CA PHE A 44 -16.63 34.16 17.38
C PHE A 44 -15.59 35.05 16.68
N SER A 45 -14.59 34.51 15.98
CA SER A 45 -13.38 35.24 15.52
C SER A 45 -13.47 35.82 14.11
N ASN A 46 -14.48 35.44 13.32
CA ASN A 46 -14.71 35.99 11.98
C ASN A 46 -15.74 37.14 11.94
N GLY A 47 -16.18 37.63 13.10
CA GLY A 47 -16.85 38.92 13.23
C GLY A 47 -15.88 39.87 13.90
N GLY A 48 -15.34 40.85 13.15
CA GLY A 48 -14.61 41.95 13.75
C GLY A 48 -15.41 42.53 14.92
N ALA A 49 -14.71 42.85 15.99
CA ALA A 49 -15.23 43.66 17.07
C ALA A 49 -15.74 44.98 16.48
N ASP A 50 -17.04 45.06 16.19
CA ASP A 50 -17.86 46.27 16.03
C ASP A 50 -19.26 45.82 15.61
N HIS A 51 -20.21 45.80 16.56
CA HIS A 51 -21.66 45.98 16.37
C HIS A 51 -22.50 45.73 17.63
N PHE A 52 -21.90 45.56 18.81
CA PHE A 52 -22.64 45.47 20.08
C PHE A 52 -22.70 46.77 20.91
N SER A 53 -22.27 47.91 20.36
CA SER A 53 -22.29 49.19 21.09
C SER A 53 -22.51 50.39 20.18
N GLY A 54 -23.75 50.62 19.76
CA GLY A 54 -24.16 51.84 19.07
C GLY A 54 -25.66 52.09 19.29
N PRO A 55 -26.08 53.25 19.84
CA PRO A 55 -27.49 53.59 20.08
C PRO A 55 -28.18 54.05 18.78
N GLY A 56 -28.21 53.16 17.79
CA GLY A 56 -28.85 53.36 16.48
C GLY A 56 -29.37 52.05 15.86
N ALA A 57 -29.50 51.00 16.67
CA ALA A 57 -30.03 49.71 16.24
C ALA A 57 -31.55 49.74 16.20
N ASN A 58 -32.13 50.20 15.08
CA ASN A 58 -33.43 49.73 14.63
C ASN A 58 -33.60 49.91 13.12
N ALA A 59 -34.07 48.82 12.50
CA ALA A 59 -34.55 48.66 11.13
C ALA A 59 -33.49 48.59 10.00
N THR A 60 -33.08 47.35 9.69
CA THR A 60 -32.74 46.75 8.36
C THR A 60 -31.52 45.81 8.30
N GLY A 61 -30.81 45.55 9.40
CA GLY A 61 -29.73 44.54 9.49
C GLY A 61 -30.01 43.38 10.46
N GLN A 62 -31.28 43.14 10.82
CA GLN A 62 -31.71 42.13 11.80
C GLN A 62 -31.64 40.73 11.19
N PHE A 63 -30.94 39.80 11.88
CA PHE A 63 -31.04 38.34 11.80
C PHE A 63 -32.01 37.82 10.72
N SER A 64 -31.48 37.31 9.60
CA SER A 64 -32.31 36.70 8.56
C SER A 64 -32.68 35.26 8.92
N GLY A 65 -33.21 35.04 10.13
CA GLY A 65 -33.65 33.72 10.58
C GLY A 65 -34.69 33.09 9.65
N TYR A 66 -35.44 33.92 8.92
CA TYR A 66 -36.33 33.46 7.86
C TYR A 66 -35.58 32.94 6.63
N ALA A 67 -34.59 33.67 6.08
CA ALA A 67 -33.84 33.18 4.92
C ALA A 67 -33.04 31.91 5.27
N TYR A 68 -32.41 31.89 6.45
CA TYR A 68 -31.76 30.68 6.95
C TYR A 68 -32.75 29.50 7.10
N ALA A 69 -33.95 29.72 7.65
CA ALA A 69 -34.94 28.66 7.80
C ALA A 69 -35.43 28.13 6.44
N VAL A 70 -35.65 29.02 5.47
CA VAL A 70 -36.00 28.65 4.08
C VAL A 70 -34.86 27.83 3.47
N ASP A 71 -33.62 28.31 3.56
CA ASP A 71 -32.43 27.60 3.07
C ASP A 71 -32.30 26.21 3.71
N LEU A 72 -32.42 26.11 5.03
CA LEU A 72 -32.34 24.86 5.79
C LEU A 72 -33.39 23.84 5.33
N ILE A 73 -34.64 24.26 5.14
CA ILE A 73 -35.72 23.38 4.66
C ILE A 73 -35.42 22.93 3.23
N GLN A 74 -35.01 23.84 2.36
CA GLN A 74 -34.66 23.52 0.97
C GLN A 74 -33.50 22.52 0.90
N ARG A 75 -32.41 22.76 1.63
CA ARG A 75 -31.27 21.83 1.72
C ARG A 75 -31.69 20.48 2.27
N SER A 76 -32.60 20.44 3.24
CA SER A 76 -33.12 19.19 3.80
C SER A 76 -33.88 18.36 2.76
N VAL A 77 -34.78 18.98 1.98
CA VAL A 77 -35.51 18.29 0.91
C VAL A 77 -34.54 17.74 -0.15
N LEU A 78 -33.57 18.55 -0.58
CA LEU A 78 -32.58 18.16 -1.57
C LEU A 78 -31.63 17.07 -1.07
N PHE A 79 -31.26 17.10 0.22
CA PHE A 79 -30.47 16.07 0.86
C PHE A 79 -31.20 14.72 0.87
N TRP A 80 -32.46 14.70 1.32
CA TRP A 80 -33.27 13.48 1.32
C TRP A 80 -33.53 12.95 -0.09
N ASP A 81 -33.76 13.83 -1.07
CA ASP A 81 -33.87 13.41 -2.46
C ASP A 81 -32.55 12.85 -3.01
N THR A 82 -31.40 13.40 -2.61
CA THR A 82 -30.09 12.84 -2.97
C THR A 82 -29.89 11.44 -2.37
N LEU A 83 -30.31 11.21 -1.11
CA LEU A 83 -30.29 9.87 -0.51
C LEU A 83 -31.26 8.90 -1.19
N ARG A 84 -32.43 9.39 -1.64
CA ARG A 84 -33.38 8.62 -2.46
C ARG A 84 -32.75 8.20 -3.79
N GLN A 85 -32.09 9.14 -4.48
CA GLN A 85 -31.36 8.86 -5.72
C GLN A 85 -30.23 7.85 -5.50
N ARG A 86 -29.48 7.95 -4.39
CA ARG A 86 -28.48 6.94 -4.00
C ARG A 86 -29.10 5.55 -3.90
N GLY A 87 -30.26 5.43 -3.23
CA GLY A 87 -30.97 4.16 -3.12
C GLY A 87 -31.46 3.62 -4.46
N ASN A 88 -32.00 4.48 -5.32
CA ASN A 88 -32.41 4.12 -6.68
C ASN A 88 -31.23 3.61 -7.51
N ASN A 89 -30.10 4.32 -7.50
CA ASN A 89 -28.88 3.92 -8.19
C ASN A 89 -28.40 2.55 -7.72
N PHE A 90 -28.41 2.31 -6.41
CA PHE A 90 -28.06 1.00 -5.82
C PHE A 90 -28.99 -0.12 -6.30
N VAL A 91 -30.31 0.11 -6.31
CA VAL A 91 -31.30 -0.87 -6.79
C VAL A 91 -31.10 -1.18 -8.27
N GLU A 92 -30.87 -0.17 -9.10
CA GLU A 92 -30.64 -0.31 -10.54
C GLU A 92 -29.33 -1.07 -10.83
N GLN A 93 -28.24 -0.72 -10.17
CA GLN A 93 -26.95 -1.40 -10.35
C GLN A 93 -26.99 -2.85 -9.87
N THR A 94 -27.70 -3.11 -8.76
CA THR A 94 -27.88 -4.48 -8.28
C THR A 94 -28.63 -5.34 -9.31
N LYS A 95 -29.61 -4.77 -10.01
CA LYS A 95 -30.33 -5.45 -11.12
C LYS A 95 -29.42 -5.72 -12.33
N ARG A 96 -28.44 -4.86 -12.59
CA ARG A 96 -27.42 -5.02 -13.65
C ARG A 96 -26.23 -5.90 -13.25
N GLY A 97 -26.22 -6.47 -12.04
CA GLY A 97 -25.14 -7.36 -11.60
C GLY A 97 -23.90 -6.67 -11.02
N LEU A 98 -23.99 -5.38 -10.67
CA LEU A 98 -22.89 -4.55 -10.12
C LEU A 98 -21.67 -4.50 -11.04
N GLU A 99 -21.81 -3.94 -12.25
CA GLU A 99 -20.68 -3.73 -13.17
C GLU A 99 -19.50 -2.98 -12.51
N PRO A 100 -18.25 -3.28 -12.90
CA PRO A 100 -17.07 -2.55 -12.42
C PRO A 100 -17.20 -1.04 -12.62
N VAL A 101 -16.72 -0.26 -11.66
CA VAL A 101 -16.80 1.21 -11.70
C VAL A 101 -15.61 1.86 -12.40
N LEU A 102 -15.19 1.26 -13.51
CA LEU A 102 -14.04 1.74 -14.27
C LEU A 102 -14.46 2.92 -15.17
N HIS A 103 -13.72 4.03 -15.12
CA HIS A 103 -14.01 5.21 -15.95
C HIS A 103 -13.65 4.99 -17.42
N PHE A 104 -12.68 4.12 -17.69
CA PHE A 104 -12.13 3.89 -19.02
C PHE A 104 -12.85 2.76 -19.75
N ASP A 105 -13.01 2.94 -21.06
CA ASP A 105 -13.43 1.87 -21.96
C ASP A 105 -12.42 0.73 -21.94
N HIS A 106 -12.91 -0.50 -22.09
CA HIS A 106 -12.07 -1.68 -21.96
C HIS A 106 -12.60 -2.85 -22.77
N GLU A 107 -11.68 -3.75 -23.11
CA GLU A 107 -11.95 -5.03 -23.77
C GLU A 107 -11.60 -6.17 -22.81
N MET A 108 -12.49 -7.15 -22.68
CA MET A 108 -12.21 -8.37 -21.93
C MET A 108 -11.41 -9.34 -22.79
N LEU A 109 -10.16 -9.60 -22.39
CA LEU A 109 -9.27 -10.51 -23.12
C LEU A 109 -9.41 -11.95 -22.64
N ILE A 110 -9.52 -12.14 -21.32
CA ILE A 110 -9.63 -13.46 -20.71
C ILE A 110 -10.72 -13.46 -19.65
N ASP A 111 -11.62 -14.44 -19.71
CA ASP A 111 -12.61 -14.72 -18.69
C ASP A 111 -12.23 -15.98 -17.91
N GLY A 112 -11.77 -15.82 -16.66
CA GLY A 112 -11.33 -16.90 -15.80
C GLY A 112 -12.45 -17.89 -15.43
N ARG A 113 -13.72 -17.56 -15.69
CA ARG A 113 -14.85 -18.49 -15.49
C ARG A 113 -14.83 -19.63 -16.51
N THR A 114 -14.10 -19.46 -17.60
CA THR A 114 -13.95 -20.46 -18.68
C THR A 114 -12.78 -21.41 -18.46
N PHE A 115 -11.96 -21.18 -17.43
CA PHE A 115 -10.83 -22.05 -17.10
C PHE A 115 -11.26 -23.42 -16.57
N THR A 116 -10.36 -24.40 -16.67
CA THR A 116 -10.54 -25.73 -16.09
C THR A 116 -10.85 -25.68 -14.59
N ARG A 117 -10.25 -24.71 -13.89
CA ARG A 117 -10.63 -24.31 -12.53
C ARG A 117 -11.24 -22.90 -12.61
N PRO A 118 -12.57 -22.79 -12.69
CA PRO A 118 -13.24 -21.51 -12.89
C PRO A 118 -12.98 -20.55 -11.73
N VAL A 119 -12.70 -19.29 -12.06
CA VAL A 119 -12.65 -18.19 -11.09
C VAL A 119 -13.47 -17.02 -11.60
N ASN A 120 -14.03 -16.21 -10.70
CA ASN A 120 -14.82 -15.03 -11.07
C ASN A 120 -13.96 -13.82 -11.47
N TYR A 121 -12.75 -14.04 -12.00
CA TYR A 121 -11.81 -12.99 -12.39
C TYR A 121 -11.67 -12.92 -13.90
N ALA A 122 -11.34 -11.73 -14.42
CA ALA A 122 -11.10 -11.51 -15.83
C ALA A 122 -9.95 -10.52 -16.04
N LEU A 123 -9.26 -10.67 -17.18
CA LEU A 123 -8.24 -9.73 -17.64
C LEU A 123 -8.88 -8.76 -18.63
N LEU A 124 -8.75 -7.47 -18.34
CA LEU A 124 -9.18 -6.38 -19.21
C LEU A 124 -7.98 -5.68 -19.83
N ARG A 125 -8.10 -5.27 -21.09
CA ARG A 125 -7.23 -4.28 -21.74
C ARG A 125 -7.94 -2.93 -21.74
N ILE A 126 -7.27 -1.89 -21.25
CA ILE A 126 -7.84 -0.55 -21.26
C ILE A 126 -7.68 0.05 -22.66
N VAL A 127 -8.79 0.57 -23.19
CA VAL A 127 -8.79 1.30 -24.46
C VAL A 127 -8.29 2.74 -24.18
N PRO A 128 -7.23 3.19 -24.86
CA PRO A 128 -6.73 4.55 -24.66
C PRO A 128 -7.79 5.59 -25.04
N PRO A 129 -8.00 6.63 -24.22
CA PRO A 129 -8.91 7.71 -24.58
C PRO A 129 -8.38 8.50 -25.79
N GLU A 130 -9.26 9.25 -26.44
CA GLU A 130 -8.92 10.05 -27.62
C GLU A 130 -7.73 11.00 -27.34
N GLY A 131 -6.75 11.01 -28.24
CA GLY A 131 -5.54 11.83 -28.11
C GLY A 131 -4.38 11.19 -27.32
N VAL A 132 -4.59 10.04 -26.68
CA VAL A 132 -3.50 9.28 -26.03
C VAL A 132 -2.91 8.25 -26.99
N THR A 133 -1.59 8.32 -27.20
CA THR A 133 -0.85 7.34 -28.01
C THR A 133 -0.11 6.38 -27.10
N ILE A 134 -0.28 5.08 -27.36
CA ILE A 134 0.40 4.00 -26.62
C ILE A 134 1.53 3.45 -27.46
N ASP A 135 2.70 3.29 -26.84
CA ASP A 135 3.83 2.57 -27.41
C ASP A 135 3.83 1.13 -26.89
N ALA A 136 3.68 0.17 -27.80
CA ALA A 136 3.64 -1.25 -27.46
C ALA A 136 4.98 -1.80 -26.94
N LEU A 137 6.09 -1.09 -27.18
CA LEU A 137 7.43 -1.43 -26.69
C LEU A 137 7.66 -0.95 -25.25
N LYS A 138 6.86 0.00 -24.77
CA LYS A 138 6.90 0.40 -23.37
C LYS A 138 6.37 -0.70 -22.46
N ARG A 139 6.89 -0.74 -21.23
CA ARG A 139 6.49 -1.70 -20.20
C ARG A 139 4.96 -1.70 -20.00
N PRO A 140 4.28 -2.86 -20.12
CA PRO A 140 2.88 -2.96 -19.77
C PRO A 140 2.64 -2.81 -18.27
N TYR A 141 1.51 -2.22 -17.88
CA TYR A 141 1.05 -2.14 -16.50
C TYR A 141 -0.10 -3.14 -16.29
N LEU A 142 -0.03 -3.95 -15.23
CA LEU A 142 -1.14 -4.80 -14.77
C LEU A 142 -1.57 -4.33 -13.38
N ILE A 143 -2.77 -3.75 -13.30
CA ILE A 143 -3.33 -3.23 -12.04
C ILE A 143 -4.29 -4.26 -11.43
N ILE A 144 -4.08 -4.58 -10.15
CA ILE A 144 -4.87 -5.52 -9.36
C ILE A 144 -5.52 -4.77 -8.20
N ASP A 145 -6.85 -4.67 -8.25
CA ASP A 145 -7.63 -3.96 -7.26
C ASP A 145 -8.00 -4.82 -6.04
N PRO A 146 -8.31 -4.19 -4.89
CA PRO A 146 -8.62 -4.91 -3.68
C PRO A 146 -9.99 -5.57 -3.78
N ARG A 147 -10.05 -6.85 -3.38
CA ARG A 147 -11.32 -7.54 -3.10
C ARG A 147 -11.78 -7.32 -1.66
N ALA A 148 -11.68 -6.09 -1.15
CA ALA A 148 -11.97 -5.78 0.25
C ALA A 148 -13.47 -5.54 0.53
N GLY A 149 -14.34 -6.43 0.01
CA GLY A 149 -15.80 -6.36 0.13
C GLY A 149 -16.51 -5.48 -0.91
N HIS A 150 -15.79 -4.52 -1.51
CA HIS A 150 -16.27 -3.72 -2.65
C HIS A 150 -15.99 -4.37 -4.00
N GLY A 151 -16.61 -3.84 -5.06
CA GLY A 151 -16.28 -4.17 -6.44
C GLY A 151 -14.98 -3.54 -6.95
N PRO A 152 -14.43 -4.06 -8.06
CA PRO A 152 -13.20 -3.55 -8.68
C PRO A 152 -13.44 -2.25 -9.45
N GLY A 153 -12.35 -1.54 -9.77
CA GLY A 153 -12.34 -0.36 -10.63
C GLY A 153 -11.80 0.90 -9.94
N ILE A 154 -11.42 0.81 -8.66
CA ILE A 154 -10.90 1.93 -7.87
C ILE A 154 -9.59 2.48 -8.43
N GLY A 155 -8.71 1.62 -8.95
CA GLY A 155 -7.46 2.01 -9.61
C GLY A 155 -7.64 2.80 -10.92
N GLY A 156 -8.86 2.82 -11.47
CA GLY A 156 -9.23 3.54 -12.70
C GLY A 156 -10.55 4.29 -12.59
N PHE A 157 -10.93 4.72 -11.38
CA PHE A 157 -12.24 5.31 -11.08
C PHE A 157 -12.45 6.71 -11.70
N LYS A 158 -11.36 7.39 -12.10
CA LYS A 158 -11.33 8.73 -12.71
C LYS A 158 -10.16 8.83 -13.69
N ASP A 159 -10.12 9.87 -14.51
CA ASP A 159 -8.95 10.15 -15.35
C ASP A 159 -7.67 10.39 -14.52
N ASP A 160 -7.78 11.10 -13.39
CA ASP A 160 -6.71 11.23 -12.41
C ASP A 160 -6.62 9.97 -11.52
N SER A 161 -6.11 8.88 -12.08
CA SER A 161 -5.95 7.56 -11.43
C SER A 161 -4.67 6.85 -11.88
N GLN A 162 -4.40 5.66 -11.33
CA GLN A 162 -3.24 4.84 -11.71
C GLN A 162 -3.28 4.46 -13.20
N VAL A 163 -4.47 4.05 -13.69
CA VAL A 163 -4.72 3.78 -15.11
C VAL A 163 -4.41 5.01 -15.96
N GLY A 164 -4.96 6.17 -15.59
CA GLY A 164 -4.77 7.40 -16.36
C GLY A 164 -3.31 7.89 -16.36
N VAL A 165 -2.59 7.74 -15.24
CA VAL A 165 -1.16 8.09 -15.17
C VAL A 165 -0.34 7.22 -16.14
N ALA A 166 -0.54 5.90 -16.13
CA ALA A 166 0.19 5.00 -17.02
C ALA A 166 -0.14 5.23 -18.50
N LEU A 167 -1.42 5.46 -18.84
CA LEU A 167 -1.85 5.78 -20.21
C LEU A 167 -1.24 7.10 -20.69
N ARG A 168 -1.26 8.16 -19.88
CA ARG A 168 -0.64 9.45 -20.23
C ARG A 168 0.87 9.36 -20.43
N ALA A 169 1.54 8.43 -19.75
CA ALA A 169 2.94 8.11 -19.96
C ALA A 169 3.18 7.19 -21.20
N GLY A 170 2.13 6.79 -21.91
CA GLY A 170 2.19 6.03 -23.16
C GLY A 170 2.33 4.52 -22.99
N HIS A 171 2.05 3.98 -21.80
CA HIS A 171 2.19 2.54 -21.52
C HIS A 171 0.92 1.75 -21.84
N PRO A 172 1.03 0.50 -22.33
CA PRO A 172 -0.10 -0.42 -22.37
C PRO A 172 -0.62 -0.69 -20.95
N VAL A 173 -1.94 -0.59 -20.74
CA VAL A 173 -2.55 -0.81 -19.42
C VAL A 173 -3.56 -1.94 -19.46
N TYR A 174 -3.38 -2.87 -18.52
CA TYR A 174 -4.23 -4.01 -18.26
C TYR A 174 -4.76 -3.94 -16.84
N PHE A 175 -5.94 -4.53 -16.63
CA PHE A 175 -6.63 -4.46 -15.36
C PHE A 175 -7.23 -5.82 -15.01
N VAL A 176 -6.94 -6.30 -13.80
CA VAL A 176 -7.55 -7.51 -13.26
C VAL A 176 -8.85 -7.13 -12.58
N THR A 177 -9.96 -7.56 -13.18
CA THR A 177 -11.31 -7.35 -12.63
C THR A 177 -11.88 -8.65 -12.09
N PHE A 178 -12.96 -8.55 -11.32
CA PHE A 178 -13.71 -9.69 -10.81
C PHE A 178 -15.20 -9.40 -10.78
N PHE A 179 -16.02 -10.45 -10.89
CA PHE A 179 -17.48 -10.37 -10.83
C PHE A 179 -17.98 -10.49 -9.40
N ARG A 180 -19.21 -10.04 -9.14
CA ARG A 180 -19.82 -10.06 -7.81
C ARG A 180 -19.81 -11.44 -7.15
N ASP A 181 -20.24 -12.45 -7.90
CA ASP A 181 -20.42 -13.80 -7.40
C ASP A 181 -19.18 -14.67 -7.70
N PRO A 182 -18.57 -15.30 -6.68
CA PRO A 182 -17.49 -16.26 -6.88
C PRO A 182 -18.00 -17.51 -7.61
N GLN A 183 -17.10 -18.19 -8.34
CA GLN A 183 -17.41 -19.49 -8.92
C GLN A 183 -17.51 -20.56 -7.83
N PRO A 184 -18.37 -21.58 -7.96
CA PRO A 184 -18.46 -22.66 -6.98
C PRO A 184 -17.11 -23.35 -6.77
N GLY A 185 -16.68 -23.50 -5.50
CA GLY A 185 -15.43 -24.18 -5.15
C GLY A 185 -14.14 -23.38 -5.44
N GLN A 186 -14.25 -22.17 -6.00
CA GLN A 186 -13.11 -21.27 -6.18
C GLN A 186 -12.41 -20.98 -4.85
N THR A 187 -11.09 -21.08 -4.84
CA THR A 187 -10.21 -20.69 -3.73
C THR A 187 -9.31 -19.51 -4.11
N LEU A 188 -8.67 -18.89 -3.11
CA LEU A 188 -7.70 -17.82 -3.38
C LEU A 188 -6.47 -18.31 -4.16
N LEU A 189 -6.10 -19.59 -4.00
CA LEU A 189 -5.00 -20.18 -4.77
C LEU A 189 -5.37 -20.37 -6.24
N ASP A 190 -6.64 -20.69 -6.54
CA ASP A 190 -7.12 -20.77 -7.91
C ASP A 190 -7.14 -19.37 -8.56
N VAL A 191 -7.48 -18.33 -7.79
CA VAL A 191 -7.39 -16.93 -8.24
C VAL A 191 -5.95 -16.56 -8.58
N CYS A 192 -4.99 -16.87 -7.71
CA CYS A 192 -3.57 -16.62 -8.00
C CYS A 192 -3.09 -17.38 -9.25
N ALA A 193 -3.52 -18.63 -9.45
CA ALA A 193 -3.21 -19.40 -10.65
C ALA A 193 -3.86 -18.83 -11.92
N ALA A 194 -5.01 -18.15 -11.81
CA ALA A 194 -5.61 -17.43 -12.91
C ALA A 194 -4.85 -16.13 -13.23
N GLU A 195 -4.44 -15.36 -12.22
CA GLU A 195 -3.62 -14.16 -12.39
C GLU A 195 -2.27 -14.46 -13.05
N GLN A 196 -1.67 -15.61 -12.73
CA GLN A 196 -0.49 -16.12 -13.45
C GLN A 196 -0.73 -16.29 -14.96
N GLN A 197 -1.89 -16.81 -15.34
CA GLN A 197 -2.26 -16.92 -16.76
C GLN A 197 -2.44 -15.54 -17.40
N PHE A 198 -3.00 -14.59 -16.66
CA PHE A 198 -3.16 -13.22 -17.14
C PHE A 198 -1.82 -12.55 -17.41
N VAL A 199 -0.84 -12.66 -16.50
CA VAL A 199 0.51 -12.13 -16.71
C VAL A 199 1.17 -12.76 -17.93
N ARG A 200 1.10 -14.09 -18.07
CA ARG A 200 1.65 -14.77 -19.26
C ARG A 200 1.03 -14.26 -20.55
N HIS A 201 -0.28 -14.07 -20.58
CA HIS A 201 -0.95 -13.52 -21.75
C HIS A 201 -0.51 -12.09 -22.07
N VAL A 202 -0.37 -11.22 -21.06
CA VAL A 202 0.17 -9.87 -21.25
C VAL A 202 1.60 -9.91 -21.83
N ARG A 203 2.44 -10.85 -21.38
CA ARG A 203 3.78 -11.04 -21.96
C ARG A 203 3.75 -11.50 -23.41
N GLU A 204 2.84 -12.40 -23.76
CA GLU A 204 2.65 -12.86 -25.14
C GLU A 204 2.24 -11.73 -26.09
N LEU A 205 1.45 -10.77 -25.59
CA LEU A 205 1.05 -9.57 -26.34
C LEU A 205 2.19 -8.55 -26.48
N HIS A 206 3.20 -8.59 -25.61
CA HIS A 206 4.30 -7.62 -25.59
C HIS A 206 5.69 -8.28 -25.47
N PRO A 207 6.08 -9.15 -26.42
CA PRO A 207 7.30 -9.96 -26.33
C PRO A 207 8.60 -9.14 -26.37
N GLU A 208 8.56 -7.95 -26.99
CA GLU A 208 9.71 -7.05 -27.13
C GLU A 208 9.78 -5.96 -26.04
N SER A 209 8.78 -5.92 -25.15
CA SER A 209 8.74 -4.96 -24.05
C SER A 209 9.41 -5.50 -22.79
N PRO A 210 9.84 -4.64 -21.85
CA PRO A 210 10.19 -5.07 -20.50
C PRO A 210 9.01 -5.77 -19.81
N LYS A 211 9.30 -6.71 -18.91
CA LYS A 211 8.29 -7.46 -18.14
C LYS A 211 7.26 -6.52 -17.48
N PRO A 212 5.98 -6.92 -17.39
CA PRO A 212 4.91 -6.05 -16.93
C PRO A 212 5.12 -5.59 -15.49
N ALA A 213 4.89 -4.29 -15.21
CA ALA A 213 4.82 -3.78 -13.86
C ALA A 213 3.51 -4.24 -13.22
N ILE A 214 3.57 -4.79 -12.00
CA ILE A 214 2.39 -5.26 -11.28
C ILE A 214 2.07 -4.25 -10.18
N VAL A 215 0.88 -3.63 -10.25
CA VAL A 215 0.42 -2.63 -9.28
C VAL A 215 -0.68 -3.26 -8.44
N GLY A 216 -0.41 -3.50 -7.16
CA GLY A 216 -1.34 -4.11 -6.22
C GLY A 216 -1.89 -3.08 -5.22
N ASN A 217 -3.21 -2.93 -5.19
CA ASN A 217 -3.90 -1.97 -4.32
C ASN A 217 -4.52 -2.67 -3.10
N CYS A 218 -4.14 -2.28 -1.88
CA CYS A 218 -4.63 -2.88 -0.63
C CYS A 218 -4.53 -4.41 -0.69
N GLN A 219 -5.64 -5.18 -0.63
CA GLN A 219 -5.61 -6.64 -0.80
C GLN A 219 -4.95 -7.10 -2.12
N GLY A 220 -5.06 -6.32 -3.20
CA GLY A 220 -4.39 -6.61 -4.48
C GLY A 220 -2.86 -6.61 -4.35
N GLY A 221 -2.30 -5.97 -3.33
CA GLY A 221 -0.89 -6.07 -2.97
C GLY A 221 -0.48 -7.49 -2.55
N TRP A 222 -1.34 -8.21 -1.82
CA TRP A 222 -1.07 -9.61 -1.45
C TRP A 222 -1.01 -10.49 -2.69
N ALA A 223 -1.97 -10.31 -3.60
CA ALA A 223 -2.02 -11.02 -4.87
C ALA A 223 -0.76 -10.75 -5.71
N ALA A 224 -0.36 -9.48 -5.85
CA ALA A 224 0.86 -9.09 -6.56
C ALA A 224 2.13 -9.76 -5.98
N MET A 225 2.25 -9.80 -4.64
CA MET A 225 3.38 -10.43 -3.96
C MET A 225 3.38 -11.96 -4.09
N MET A 226 2.22 -12.62 -3.98
CA MET A 226 2.06 -14.06 -4.22
C MET A 226 2.36 -14.43 -5.67
N LEU A 227 1.90 -13.61 -6.62
CA LEU A 227 2.14 -13.79 -8.05
C LEU A 227 3.64 -13.69 -8.38
N ALA A 228 4.31 -12.65 -7.89
CA ALA A 228 5.73 -12.43 -8.13
C ALA A 228 6.65 -13.43 -7.43
N SER A 229 6.27 -13.93 -6.25
CA SER A 229 7.04 -14.98 -5.56
C SER A 229 6.87 -16.35 -6.19
N SER A 230 5.69 -16.64 -6.76
CA SER A 230 5.42 -17.93 -7.43
C SER A 230 5.91 -17.99 -8.88
N GLN A 231 6.02 -16.85 -9.57
CA GLN A 231 6.58 -16.74 -10.93
C GLN A 231 7.56 -15.55 -11.05
N PRO A 232 8.71 -15.60 -10.36
CA PRO A 232 9.64 -14.47 -10.30
C PRO A 232 10.26 -14.10 -11.65
N ASP A 233 10.20 -15.02 -12.63
CA ASP A 233 10.72 -14.78 -13.98
C ASP A 233 9.72 -14.08 -14.91
N ASP A 234 8.43 -14.00 -14.55
CA ASP A 234 7.38 -13.46 -15.42
C ASP A 234 6.96 -12.03 -15.04
N THR A 235 7.20 -11.60 -13.80
CA THR A 235 6.79 -10.27 -13.30
C THR A 235 7.92 -9.24 -13.37
N GLY A 236 7.61 -8.02 -13.81
CA GLY A 236 8.49 -6.84 -13.69
C GLY A 236 8.41 -6.22 -12.29
N PRO A 237 8.82 -4.95 -12.12
CA PRO A 237 8.76 -4.27 -10.83
C PRO A 237 7.36 -4.24 -10.23
N LEU A 238 7.30 -4.27 -8.90
CA LEU A 238 6.06 -4.29 -8.12
C LEU A 238 5.81 -2.92 -7.51
N VAL A 239 4.54 -2.49 -7.51
CA VAL A 239 4.08 -1.32 -6.76
C VAL A 239 2.98 -1.76 -5.82
N ILE A 240 3.27 -1.74 -4.52
CA ILE A 240 2.37 -2.21 -3.46
C ILE A 240 1.84 -1.00 -2.70
N ASN A 241 0.56 -0.69 -2.91
CA ASN A 241 -0.07 0.52 -2.41
C ASN A 241 -0.98 0.21 -1.22
N GLY A 242 -0.66 0.74 -0.04
CA GLY A 242 -1.48 0.60 1.16
C GLY A 242 -1.90 -0.84 1.46
N ALA A 243 -1.01 -1.81 1.25
CA ALA A 243 -1.28 -3.22 1.49
C ALA A 243 -0.63 -3.70 2.80
N PRO A 244 -1.39 -4.25 3.76
CA PRO A 244 -0.82 -4.71 5.01
C PRO A 244 -0.17 -6.07 4.80
N MET A 245 1.10 -6.20 5.18
CA MET A 245 1.90 -7.42 5.01
C MET A 245 2.40 -7.96 6.36
N SER A 246 2.63 -7.09 7.34
CA SER A 246 2.86 -7.46 8.75
C SER A 246 1.63 -7.14 9.58
N TYR A 247 0.67 -8.07 9.60
CA TYR A 247 -0.69 -7.84 10.11
C TYR A 247 -0.75 -7.57 11.61
N TRP A 248 0.26 -8.02 12.36
CA TRP A 248 0.37 -7.79 13.79
C TRP A 248 1.05 -6.49 14.15
N SER A 249 1.67 -5.74 13.23
CA SER A 249 2.54 -4.63 13.61
C SER A 249 1.81 -3.39 14.15
N GLY A 250 2.39 -2.82 15.21
CA GLY A 250 1.96 -1.58 15.87
C GLY A 250 2.61 -0.32 15.31
N ALA A 251 2.13 0.85 15.71
CA ALA A 251 2.64 2.15 15.25
C ALA A 251 4.08 2.47 15.72
N TRP A 252 4.84 3.24 14.93
CA TRP A 252 6.23 3.66 15.20
C TRP A 252 6.33 4.74 16.29
N SER A 253 5.34 5.63 16.37
CA SER A 253 5.38 6.79 17.27
C SER A 253 4.29 6.76 18.34
N GLU A 254 4.53 7.48 19.44
CA GLU A 254 3.49 7.75 20.42
C GLU A 254 2.54 8.83 19.87
N GLY A 255 1.24 8.52 19.74
CA GLY A 255 0.19 9.51 19.46
C GLY A 255 -0.29 9.63 18.01
N GLU A 256 0.36 8.99 17.03
CA GLU A 256 -0.12 8.95 15.64
C GLU A 256 -0.57 7.54 15.24
N GLY A 257 -1.80 7.42 14.72
CA GLY A 257 -2.33 6.21 14.10
C GLY A 257 -2.55 5.05 15.08
N ASP A 258 -3.72 5.01 15.72
CA ASP A 258 -4.15 3.78 16.39
C ASP A 258 -4.47 2.75 15.30
N ASN A 259 -3.94 1.54 15.42
CA ASN A 259 -4.17 0.45 14.48
C ASN A 259 -5.26 -0.50 15.02
N PRO A 260 -6.49 -0.05 15.37
CA PRO A 260 -7.43 -0.87 16.13
C PRO A 260 -7.82 -2.16 15.41
N MET A 261 -7.71 -2.17 14.06
CA MET A 261 -7.98 -3.36 13.25
C MET A 261 -7.12 -4.56 13.65
N ARG A 262 -5.86 -4.36 14.08
CA ARG A 262 -5.00 -5.50 14.46
C ARG A 262 -5.59 -6.29 15.62
N TYR A 263 -6.21 -5.62 16.59
CA TYR A 263 -6.76 -6.25 17.79
C TYR A 263 -8.09 -6.99 17.52
N SER A 264 -8.77 -6.68 16.40
CA SER A 264 -10.11 -7.20 16.11
C SER A 264 -10.14 -8.73 16.02
N GLY A 265 -9.12 -9.35 15.44
CA GLY A 265 -9.01 -10.81 15.37
C GLY A 265 -9.04 -11.47 16.75
N GLY A 266 -8.35 -10.88 17.74
CA GLY A 266 -8.39 -11.37 19.12
C GLY A 266 -9.70 -11.05 19.82
N MET A 267 -10.21 -9.82 19.69
CA MET A 267 -11.41 -9.39 20.41
C MET A 267 -12.69 -10.06 19.92
N LEU A 268 -12.72 -10.54 18.68
CA LEU A 268 -13.82 -11.32 18.10
C LEU A 268 -13.68 -12.84 18.30
N GLY A 269 -12.62 -13.27 19.01
CA GLY A 269 -12.37 -14.68 19.30
C GLY A 269 -11.82 -15.47 18.11
N GLY A 270 -11.19 -14.81 17.14
CA GLY A 270 -10.51 -15.44 16.02
C GLY A 270 -11.30 -15.50 14.71
N THR A 271 -11.01 -16.51 13.90
CA THR A 271 -11.50 -16.65 12.52
C THR A 271 -12.91 -17.22 12.39
N TRP A 272 -13.46 -17.82 13.46
CA TRP A 272 -14.70 -18.60 13.42
C TRP A 272 -15.92 -17.79 12.93
N LEU A 273 -15.98 -16.48 13.19
CA LEU A 273 -17.05 -15.61 12.71
C LEU A 273 -17.07 -15.49 11.19
N ALA A 274 -15.92 -15.53 10.52
CA ALA A 274 -15.87 -15.54 9.05
C ALA A 274 -16.50 -16.82 8.49
N SER A 275 -16.26 -17.96 9.15
CA SER A 275 -16.88 -19.24 8.80
C SER A 275 -18.39 -19.22 9.08
N LEU A 276 -18.80 -18.79 10.28
CA LEU A 276 -20.20 -18.68 10.66
C LEU A 276 -21.01 -17.82 9.69
N THR A 277 -20.51 -16.63 9.37
CA THR A 277 -21.21 -15.70 8.47
C THR A 277 -21.25 -16.22 7.03
N ALA A 278 -20.20 -16.92 6.57
CA ALA A 278 -20.21 -17.58 5.27
C ALA A 278 -21.19 -18.76 5.21
N ASP A 279 -21.25 -19.58 6.27
CA ASP A 279 -22.18 -20.71 6.37
C ASP A 279 -23.64 -20.24 6.43
N LEU A 280 -23.94 -19.20 7.22
CA LEU A 280 -25.25 -18.50 7.18
C LEU A 280 -25.57 -17.93 5.79
N GLY A 281 -24.54 -17.53 5.05
CA GLY A 281 -24.61 -17.06 3.67
C GLY A 281 -24.71 -18.17 2.61
N ASN A 282 -24.92 -19.42 3.03
CA ASN A 282 -24.94 -20.64 2.20
C ASN A 282 -23.60 -20.87 1.47
N GLY A 283 -22.49 -20.86 2.22
CA GLY A 283 -21.13 -21.05 1.71
C GLY A 283 -20.50 -19.79 1.10
N LYS A 284 -21.21 -18.65 1.12
CA LYS A 284 -20.74 -17.36 0.60
C LYS A 284 -20.67 -16.31 1.69
N PHE A 285 -19.49 -15.79 1.92
CA PHE A 285 -19.26 -14.63 2.77
C PHE A 285 -19.70 -13.34 2.08
N ASP A 286 -20.38 -12.48 2.83
CA ASP A 286 -20.88 -11.19 2.35
C ASP A 286 -19.86 -10.07 2.62
N GLY A 287 -19.31 -9.49 1.56
CA GLY A 287 -18.36 -8.38 1.66
C GLY A 287 -18.91 -7.13 2.35
N ALA A 288 -20.22 -7.00 2.52
CA ALA A 288 -20.82 -5.91 3.29
C ALA A 288 -20.31 -5.86 4.75
N TYR A 289 -19.96 -7.00 5.36
CA TYR A 289 -19.35 -7.02 6.69
C TYR A 289 -17.94 -6.38 6.71
N LEU A 290 -17.17 -6.52 5.63
CA LEU A 290 -15.87 -5.84 5.50
C LEU A 290 -16.05 -4.34 5.31
N VAL A 291 -17.04 -3.93 4.51
CA VAL A 291 -17.36 -2.50 4.33
C VAL A 291 -17.85 -1.88 5.63
N GLU A 292 -18.65 -2.59 6.41
CA GLU A 292 -19.10 -2.13 7.72
C GLU A 292 -17.92 -1.94 8.68
N ASN A 293 -16.93 -2.84 8.66
CA ASN A 293 -15.69 -2.65 9.42
C ASN A 293 -14.95 -1.37 9.00
N PHE A 294 -14.87 -1.07 7.70
CA PHE A 294 -14.29 0.19 7.22
C PHE A 294 -15.08 1.42 7.67
N GLU A 295 -16.41 1.38 7.63
CA GLU A 295 -17.24 2.50 8.11
C GLU A 295 -17.03 2.75 9.61
N ASN A 296 -16.89 1.68 10.40
CA ASN A 296 -16.65 1.74 11.84
C ASN A 296 -15.25 2.25 12.23
N LEU A 297 -14.29 2.29 11.32
CA LEU A 297 -12.96 2.86 11.60
C LEU A 297 -12.96 4.37 11.70
N ASN A 298 -13.92 5.04 11.08
CA ASN A 298 -14.06 6.49 11.15
C ASN A 298 -15.55 6.88 11.25
N PRO A 299 -16.17 6.73 12.44
CA PRO A 299 -17.59 7.02 12.62
C PRO A 299 -17.92 8.50 12.42
N ALA A 300 -16.99 9.41 12.72
CA ALA A 300 -17.14 10.85 12.45
C ALA A 300 -17.40 11.08 10.95
N ASN A 301 -16.54 10.52 10.09
CA ASN A 301 -16.73 10.63 8.64
C ASN A 301 -17.94 9.81 8.14
N SER A 302 -18.04 8.54 8.53
CA SER A 302 -19.01 7.59 7.99
C SER A 302 -20.46 7.93 8.35
N PHE A 303 -20.70 8.40 9.57
CA PHE A 303 -22.05 8.68 10.08
C PHE A 303 -22.41 10.16 10.05
N TRP A 304 -21.44 11.08 10.01
CA TRP A 304 -21.71 12.51 10.07
C TRP A 304 -21.06 13.31 8.93
N ASP A 305 -19.74 13.47 8.90
CA ASP A 305 -19.07 14.48 8.07
C ASP A 305 -19.37 14.32 6.57
N LYS A 306 -19.44 13.08 6.07
CA LYS A 306 -19.82 12.80 4.68
C LYS A 306 -21.21 13.36 4.34
N TYR A 307 -22.18 13.11 5.22
CA TYR A 307 -23.57 13.54 5.03
C TYR A 307 -23.74 15.03 5.31
N TYR A 308 -23.05 15.58 6.31
CA TYR A 308 -23.05 17.01 6.57
C TYR A 308 -22.38 17.79 5.44
N THR A 309 -21.30 17.27 4.84
CA THR A 309 -20.67 17.89 3.66
C THR A 309 -21.64 17.94 2.49
N LEU A 310 -22.39 16.86 2.24
CA LEU A 310 -23.48 16.84 1.26
C LEU A 310 -24.56 17.87 1.58
N PHE A 311 -25.02 17.91 2.82
CA PHE A 311 -26.06 18.82 3.27
C PHE A 311 -25.62 20.29 3.17
N ALA A 312 -24.41 20.61 3.61
CA ALA A 312 -23.87 21.95 3.61
C ALA A 312 -23.64 22.47 2.18
N ASN A 313 -23.19 21.60 1.28
CA ASN A 313 -22.87 21.94 -0.11
C ASN A 313 -23.88 21.35 -1.10
N ILE A 314 -25.16 21.33 -0.75
CA ILE A 314 -26.18 20.57 -1.49
C ILE A 314 -26.34 20.98 -2.96
N ASP A 315 -25.94 22.20 -3.29
CA ASP A 315 -26.05 22.74 -4.64
C ASP A 315 -24.94 22.21 -5.58
N THR A 316 -23.82 21.70 -5.03
CA THR A 316 -22.62 21.30 -5.81
C THR A 316 -22.13 19.89 -5.52
N GLU A 317 -22.37 19.37 -4.32
CA GLU A 317 -21.85 18.09 -3.84
C GLU A 317 -22.61 16.83 -4.32
N PRO A 318 -23.93 16.84 -4.64
CA PRO A 318 -24.66 15.62 -5.00
C PRO A 318 -24.03 14.76 -6.11
N PRO A 319 -23.51 15.31 -7.25
CA PRO A 319 -22.89 14.48 -8.28
C PRO A 319 -21.67 13.71 -7.74
N ARG A 320 -20.77 14.38 -7.02
CA ARG A 320 -19.58 13.76 -6.42
C ARG A 320 -19.96 12.70 -5.39
N PHE A 321 -20.96 12.97 -4.55
CA PHE A 321 -21.46 12.04 -3.55
C PHE A 321 -22.06 10.79 -4.19
N LEU A 322 -22.94 10.94 -5.19
CA LEU A 322 -23.59 9.83 -5.88
C LEU A 322 -22.61 8.96 -6.66
N ASP A 323 -21.62 9.57 -7.33
CA ASP A 323 -20.56 8.83 -8.02
C ASP A 323 -19.76 7.97 -7.04
N PHE A 324 -19.36 8.53 -5.89
CA PHE A 324 -18.66 7.77 -4.87
C PHE A 324 -19.54 6.64 -4.30
N GLU A 325 -20.81 6.91 -4.00
CA GLU A 325 -21.74 5.92 -3.45
C GLU A 325 -22.08 4.79 -4.43
N ARG A 326 -21.95 5.01 -5.74
CA ARG A 326 -22.04 3.95 -6.76
C ARG A 326 -20.97 2.87 -6.54
N TRP A 327 -19.76 3.26 -6.18
CA TRP A 327 -18.72 2.30 -5.81
C TRP A 327 -18.89 1.79 -4.37
N TRP A 328 -19.07 2.69 -3.41
CA TRP A 328 -19.15 2.35 -1.97
C TRP A 328 -20.34 1.43 -1.62
N GLY A 329 -21.42 1.49 -2.40
CA GLY A 329 -22.59 0.61 -2.26
C GLY A 329 -22.48 -0.74 -2.97
N GLY A 330 -21.39 -1.00 -3.71
CA GLY A 330 -21.20 -2.21 -4.52
C GLY A 330 -20.60 -3.35 -3.72
N TYR A 331 -21.44 -4.16 -3.06
CA TYR A 331 -20.99 -5.26 -2.18
C TYR A 331 -20.80 -6.60 -2.89
N TYR A 332 -19.59 -7.12 -2.82
CA TYR A 332 -19.13 -8.33 -3.51
C TYR A 332 -19.00 -9.52 -2.56
N LEU A 333 -19.03 -10.73 -3.12
CA LEU A 333 -19.05 -11.97 -2.34
C LEU A 333 -17.74 -12.72 -2.46
N MET A 334 -17.47 -13.56 -1.46
CA MET A 334 -16.39 -14.53 -1.44
C MET A 334 -16.93 -15.91 -1.06
N ASN A 335 -16.30 -16.97 -1.55
CA ASN A 335 -16.55 -18.29 -0.99
C ASN A 335 -16.00 -18.34 0.44
N ARG A 336 -16.56 -19.23 1.26
CA ARG A 336 -16.09 -19.50 2.62
C ARG A 336 -14.59 -19.79 2.66
N GLU A 337 -14.11 -20.63 1.75
CA GLU A 337 -12.71 -21.03 1.66
C GLU A 337 -11.76 -19.84 1.43
N GLU A 338 -12.21 -18.83 0.68
CA GLU A 338 -11.42 -17.63 0.41
C GLU A 338 -11.28 -16.75 1.66
N ILE A 339 -12.39 -16.43 2.34
CA ILE A 339 -12.34 -15.57 3.54
C ILE A 339 -11.71 -16.28 4.74
N GLU A 340 -11.92 -17.58 4.87
CA GLU A 340 -11.30 -18.39 5.91
C GLU A 340 -9.79 -18.42 5.72
N TRP A 341 -9.32 -18.64 4.48
CA TRP A 341 -7.90 -18.59 4.16
C TRP A 341 -7.29 -17.22 4.49
N ILE A 342 -7.97 -16.12 4.13
CA ILE A 342 -7.50 -14.75 4.39
C ILE A 342 -7.39 -14.51 5.90
N THR A 343 -8.46 -14.75 6.65
CA THR A 343 -8.47 -14.46 8.10
C THR A 343 -7.50 -15.34 8.87
N ARG A 344 -7.38 -16.62 8.49
CA ARG A 344 -6.51 -17.60 9.16
C ARG A 344 -5.04 -17.42 8.85
N ASN A 345 -4.68 -17.21 7.58
CA ASN A 345 -3.27 -17.15 7.19
C ASN A 345 -2.68 -15.75 7.27
N LEU A 346 -3.49 -14.72 7.00
CA LEU A 346 -2.99 -13.35 6.94
C LEU A 346 -3.15 -12.66 8.31
N PHE A 347 -4.38 -12.33 8.71
CA PHE A 347 -4.62 -11.48 9.87
C PHE A 347 -4.34 -12.17 11.21
N VAL A 348 -4.85 -13.38 11.42
CA VAL A 348 -4.61 -14.14 12.66
C VAL A 348 -3.30 -14.92 12.58
N GLY A 349 -2.93 -15.43 11.41
CA GLY A 349 -1.75 -16.30 11.26
C GLY A 349 -0.44 -15.57 11.01
N ASN A 350 -0.48 -14.35 10.43
CA ASN A 350 0.67 -13.55 10.02
C ASN A 350 1.69 -14.31 9.15
N LYS A 351 1.21 -15.10 8.18
CA LYS A 351 2.00 -16.12 7.46
C LYS A 351 2.47 -15.76 6.05
N LEU A 352 1.99 -14.66 5.46
CA LEU A 352 2.23 -14.37 4.04
C LEU A 352 3.73 -14.26 3.73
N TRP A 353 4.50 -13.68 4.65
CA TRP A 353 5.93 -13.49 4.52
C TRP A 353 6.75 -14.66 5.09
N SER A 354 6.15 -15.55 5.90
CA SER A 354 6.89 -16.63 6.59
C SER A 354 7.19 -17.84 5.69
N GLY A 355 6.67 -17.87 4.46
CA GLY A 355 6.77 -19.03 3.58
C GLY A 355 5.95 -20.24 4.06
N GLU A 356 5.13 -20.11 5.10
CA GLU A 356 4.25 -21.21 5.54
C GLU A 356 3.04 -21.41 4.62
N VAL A 357 2.69 -20.38 3.83
CA VAL A 357 1.60 -20.45 2.87
C VAL A 357 2.11 -21.10 1.59
N SER A 358 1.44 -22.15 1.14
CA SER A 358 1.79 -22.88 -0.09
C SER A 358 0.79 -22.63 -1.21
N GLY A 359 1.29 -22.53 -2.44
CA GLY A 359 0.49 -22.45 -3.66
C GLY A 359 -0.17 -23.78 -4.03
N ALA A 360 -1.00 -23.78 -5.07
CA ALA A 360 -1.71 -24.98 -5.54
C ALA A 360 -0.77 -26.13 -5.96
N SER A 361 0.49 -25.83 -6.29
CA SER A 361 1.55 -26.80 -6.60
C SER A 361 2.28 -27.36 -5.37
N GLY A 362 1.95 -26.89 -4.17
CA GLY A 362 2.67 -27.22 -2.93
C GLY A 362 3.95 -26.43 -2.70
N ALA A 363 4.33 -25.53 -3.62
CA ALA A 363 5.46 -24.62 -3.44
C ALA A 363 5.09 -23.50 -2.45
N SER A 364 5.96 -23.25 -1.48
CA SER A 364 5.85 -22.14 -0.52
C SER A 364 5.93 -20.77 -1.23
N PHE A 365 5.11 -19.81 -0.82
CA PHE A 365 5.25 -18.40 -1.20
C PHE A 365 6.38 -17.77 -0.37
N ASP A 366 7.62 -17.93 -0.81
CA ASP A 366 8.77 -17.22 -0.24
C ASP A 366 8.95 -15.86 -0.92
N LEU A 367 8.67 -14.77 -0.22
CA LEU A 367 8.81 -13.41 -0.75
C LEU A 367 10.26 -13.05 -1.09
N ARG A 368 11.25 -13.77 -0.53
CA ARG A 368 12.68 -13.61 -0.87
C ARG A 368 13.02 -14.16 -2.26
N ALA A 369 12.11 -14.91 -2.89
CA ALA A 369 12.27 -15.40 -4.25
C ALA A 369 11.98 -14.32 -5.31
N ILE A 370 11.35 -13.20 -4.92
CA ILE A 370 11.05 -12.09 -5.83
C ILE A 370 12.36 -11.47 -6.32
N LYS A 371 12.57 -11.45 -7.64
CA LYS A 371 13.77 -10.89 -8.29
C LYS A 371 13.62 -9.43 -8.70
N SER A 372 12.38 -8.98 -8.85
CA SER A 372 12.04 -7.66 -9.36
C SER A 372 12.00 -6.61 -8.26
N PRO A 373 12.40 -5.36 -8.53
CA PRO A 373 12.31 -4.26 -7.57
C PRO A 373 10.89 -4.05 -7.02
N ILE A 374 10.80 -3.61 -5.78
CA ILE A 374 9.53 -3.41 -5.05
C ILE A 374 9.43 -1.96 -4.59
N ILE A 375 8.35 -1.28 -4.98
CA ILE A 375 7.96 0.02 -4.44
C ILE A 375 6.82 -0.21 -3.43
N LEU A 376 7.02 0.24 -2.20
CA LEU A 376 6.05 0.20 -1.11
C LEU A 376 5.53 1.61 -0.86
N PHE A 377 4.24 1.84 -1.06
CA PHE A 377 3.61 3.14 -0.81
C PHE A 377 2.65 3.05 0.38
N ALA A 378 2.93 3.80 1.45
CA ALA A 378 2.10 3.87 2.64
C ALA A 378 1.84 5.32 3.08
N SER A 379 0.91 5.53 4.01
CA SER A 379 0.70 6.84 4.62
C SER A 379 0.57 6.79 6.13
N MET A 380 1.11 7.81 6.80
CA MET A 380 0.88 8.06 8.23
C MET A 380 -0.58 8.40 8.55
N GLY A 381 -1.37 8.85 7.55
CA GLY A 381 -2.81 9.05 7.70
C GLY A 381 -3.64 7.78 7.52
N ASP A 382 -3.02 6.66 7.16
CA ASP A 382 -3.68 5.38 6.93
C ASP A 382 -3.89 4.63 8.25
N ASN A 383 -5.14 4.48 8.65
CA ASN A 383 -5.57 3.74 9.85
C ASN A 383 -5.93 2.28 9.58
N ILE A 384 -5.80 1.83 8.33
CA ILE A 384 -6.04 0.45 7.88
C ILE A 384 -4.70 -0.24 7.66
N THR A 385 -3.81 0.41 6.91
CA THR A 385 -2.45 -0.04 6.61
C THR A 385 -1.45 1.06 6.93
N PRO A 386 -1.18 1.26 8.21
CA PRO A 386 -0.15 2.20 8.63
C PRO A 386 1.22 1.73 8.09
N PRO A 387 2.25 2.59 8.04
CA PRO A 387 3.55 2.23 7.47
C PRO A 387 4.15 0.95 8.07
N GLN A 388 3.94 0.69 9.35
CA GLN A 388 4.51 -0.49 10.01
C GLN A 388 3.94 -1.79 9.44
N GLN A 389 2.64 -1.84 9.17
CA GLN A 389 2.04 -3.00 8.51
C GLN A 389 2.48 -3.13 7.06
N ALA A 390 2.79 -2.01 6.38
CA ALA A 390 3.28 -2.02 5.00
C ALA A 390 4.77 -2.40 4.87
N PHE A 391 5.60 -2.08 5.87
CA PHE A 391 7.07 -2.15 5.77
C PHE A 391 7.72 -3.24 6.62
N ASN A 392 7.17 -3.59 7.79
CA ASN A 392 7.89 -4.47 8.74
C ASN A 392 8.18 -5.88 8.19
N TRP A 393 7.43 -6.33 7.18
CA TRP A 393 7.63 -7.64 6.56
C TRP A 393 9.01 -7.75 5.90
N VAL A 394 9.60 -6.61 5.50
CA VAL A 394 10.97 -6.55 4.98
C VAL A 394 11.94 -7.01 6.07
N ALA A 395 11.77 -6.54 7.31
CA ALA A 395 12.57 -6.99 8.46
C ALA A 395 12.19 -8.39 8.95
N ASP A 396 10.98 -8.85 8.66
CA ASP A 396 10.56 -10.22 8.97
C ASP A 396 11.26 -11.27 8.08
N ILE A 397 11.60 -10.93 6.83
CA ILE A 397 12.19 -11.88 5.88
C ILE A 397 13.68 -11.68 5.61
N TYR A 398 14.19 -10.45 5.74
CA TYR A 398 15.62 -10.17 5.57
C TYR A 398 16.25 -9.95 6.94
N GLY A 399 17.33 -10.68 7.23
CA GLY A 399 18.05 -10.56 8.49
C GLY A 399 18.94 -9.32 8.59
N SER A 400 19.33 -8.73 7.44
CA SER A 400 20.13 -7.51 7.40
C SER A 400 20.04 -6.79 6.05
N THR A 401 20.52 -5.54 6.02
CA THR A 401 20.74 -4.76 4.80
C THR A 401 21.68 -5.49 3.84
N ASP A 402 22.68 -6.19 4.37
CA ASP A 402 23.61 -6.96 3.55
C ASP A 402 22.91 -8.18 2.92
N GLU A 403 21.89 -8.77 3.55
CA GLU A 403 21.11 -9.84 2.90
C GLU A 403 20.31 -9.30 1.71
N ILE A 404 19.67 -8.13 1.87
CA ILE A 404 18.95 -7.45 0.77
C ILE A 404 19.91 -7.24 -0.41
N LYS A 405 21.12 -6.74 -0.13
CA LYS A 405 22.16 -6.51 -1.13
C LYS A 405 22.64 -7.82 -1.77
N ALA A 406 22.99 -8.82 -0.99
CA ALA A 406 23.45 -10.13 -1.47
C ALA A 406 22.43 -10.80 -2.39
N ARG A 407 21.14 -10.57 -2.17
CA ARG A 407 20.05 -11.09 -3.03
C ARG A 407 19.78 -10.24 -4.27
N GLY A 408 20.46 -9.11 -4.44
CA GLY A 408 20.23 -8.19 -5.55
C GLY A 408 18.89 -7.45 -5.48
N GLN A 409 18.27 -7.41 -4.31
CA GLN A 409 16.93 -6.86 -4.14
C GLN A 409 16.94 -5.33 -4.03
N VAL A 410 15.95 -4.67 -4.63
CA VAL A 410 15.75 -3.22 -4.55
C VAL A 410 14.38 -2.97 -3.94
N ILE A 411 14.35 -2.32 -2.78
CA ILE A 411 13.10 -1.97 -2.08
C ILE A 411 13.06 -0.46 -1.90
N VAL A 412 12.01 0.18 -2.40
CA VAL A 412 11.82 1.63 -2.32
C VAL A 412 10.55 1.92 -1.51
N GLY A 413 10.70 2.58 -0.38
CA GLY A 413 9.58 3.04 0.43
C GLY A 413 9.21 4.50 0.14
N LEU A 414 7.95 4.74 -0.20
CA LEU A 414 7.35 6.07 -0.29
C LEU A 414 6.34 6.23 0.86
N MET A 415 6.45 7.33 1.61
CA MET A 415 5.58 7.60 2.74
C MET A 415 4.88 8.96 2.58
N HIS A 416 3.55 8.95 2.51
CA HIS A 416 2.75 10.17 2.51
C HIS A 416 2.40 10.58 3.94
N LYS A 417 2.39 11.89 4.24
CA LYS A 417 2.28 12.42 5.60
C LYS A 417 0.89 12.31 6.24
N SER A 418 -0.19 12.38 5.47
CA SER A 418 -1.53 12.56 6.07
C SER A 418 -2.70 12.00 5.27
N ILE A 419 -2.46 11.27 4.17
CA ILE A 419 -3.58 10.82 3.35
C ILE A 419 -4.17 9.57 3.99
N GLY A 420 -5.50 9.52 4.10
CA GLY A 420 -6.18 8.30 4.56
C GLY A 420 -6.07 7.17 3.54
N HIS A 421 -6.35 5.95 3.98
CA HIS A 421 -6.25 4.72 3.17
C HIS A 421 -6.89 4.85 1.78
N LEU A 422 -8.16 5.26 1.71
CA LEU A 422 -8.85 5.42 0.43
C LEU A 422 -8.19 6.48 -0.46
N GLY A 423 -7.71 7.56 0.15
CA GLY A 423 -7.07 8.64 -0.57
C GLY A 423 -5.76 8.22 -1.24
N ILE A 424 -5.11 7.15 -0.78
CA ILE A 424 -3.97 6.53 -1.49
C ILE A 424 -4.38 6.16 -2.92
N PHE A 425 -5.60 5.65 -3.13
CA PHE A 425 -6.05 5.11 -4.42
C PHE A 425 -6.89 6.09 -5.24
N VAL A 426 -7.78 6.87 -4.59
CA VAL A 426 -8.81 7.67 -5.31
C VAL A 426 -8.53 9.16 -5.37
N SER A 427 -7.50 9.63 -4.67
CA SER A 427 -7.20 11.07 -4.62
C SER A 427 -6.52 11.50 -5.91
N GLY A 428 -7.16 12.42 -6.65
CA GLY A 428 -6.52 13.03 -7.82
C GLY A 428 -5.25 13.82 -7.47
N LYS A 429 -5.09 14.28 -6.22
CA LYS A 429 -3.83 14.88 -5.76
C LYS A 429 -2.72 13.84 -5.68
N VAL A 430 -3.04 12.65 -5.15
CA VAL A 430 -2.09 11.53 -5.06
C VAL A 430 -1.74 10.99 -6.46
N ALA A 431 -2.74 10.93 -7.35
CA ALA A 431 -2.51 10.60 -8.75
C ALA A 431 -1.54 11.55 -9.43
N LYS A 432 -1.75 12.87 -9.29
CA LYS A 432 -0.93 13.90 -9.95
C LYS A 432 0.49 14.00 -9.42
N LYS A 433 0.70 13.66 -8.15
CA LYS A 433 2.00 13.77 -7.48
C LYS A 433 2.66 12.40 -7.34
N GLU A 434 2.24 11.59 -6.37
CA GLU A 434 2.89 10.34 -6.01
C GLU A 434 2.88 9.32 -7.16
N TYR A 435 1.73 9.03 -7.77
CA TYR A 435 1.68 8.03 -8.85
C TYR A 435 2.40 8.48 -10.12
N THR A 436 2.32 9.76 -10.49
CA THR A 436 3.14 10.31 -11.58
C THR A 436 4.62 10.07 -11.32
N GLN A 437 5.10 10.30 -10.09
CA GLN A 437 6.50 10.07 -9.77
C GLN A 437 6.85 8.58 -9.71
N ILE A 438 5.98 7.73 -9.15
CA ILE A 438 6.19 6.27 -9.19
C ILE A 438 6.34 5.77 -10.63
N ALA A 439 5.50 6.25 -11.57
CA ALA A 439 5.62 5.90 -12.98
C ALA A 439 6.98 6.29 -13.57
N SER A 440 7.46 7.51 -13.29
CA SER A 440 8.81 7.95 -13.69
C SER A 440 9.92 7.09 -13.07
N VAL A 441 9.77 6.66 -11.81
CA VAL A 441 10.75 5.80 -11.14
C VAL A 441 10.79 4.41 -11.78
N LEU A 442 9.63 3.86 -12.19
CA LEU A 442 9.55 2.54 -12.81
C LEU A 442 10.34 2.43 -14.13
N GLU A 443 10.59 3.55 -14.82
CA GLU A 443 11.43 3.58 -16.02
C GLU A 443 12.89 3.22 -15.70
N ALA A 444 13.41 3.66 -14.55
CA ALA A 444 14.82 3.50 -14.17
C ALA A 444 15.07 2.52 -13.01
N ILE A 445 14.05 2.07 -12.27
CA ILE A 445 14.22 1.34 -11.01
C ILE A 445 15.06 0.05 -11.12
N GLU A 446 15.02 -0.63 -12.26
CA GLU A 446 15.80 -1.86 -12.46
C GLU A 446 17.31 -1.63 -12.59
N SER A 447 17.73 -0.39 -12.81
CA SER A 447 19.14 0.03 -12.84
C SER A 447 19.69 0.38 -11.44
N PHE A 448 18.83 0.39 -10.42
CA PHE A 448 19.21 0.80 -9.08
C PHE A 448 20.23 -0.18 -8.49
N PRO A 449 21.16 0.31 -7.66
CA PRO A 449 21.90 -0.58 -6.77
C PRO A 449 20.94 -1.36 -5.89
N PRO A 450 21.25 -2.62 -5.54
CA PRO A 450 20.46 -3.34 -4.57
C PRO A 450 20.55 -2.66 -3.19
N GLY A 451 19.45 -2.67 -2.45
CA GLY A 451 19.35 -1.97 -1.18
C GLY A 451 17.93 -1.59 -0.81
N LEU A 452 17.81 -0.94 0.35
CA LEU A 452 16.57 -0.37 0.87
C LEU A 452 16.65 1.15 0.76
N TYR A 453 15.65 1.78 0.18
CA TYR A 453 15.64 3.22 -0.12
C TYR A 453 14.37 3.89 0.40
N GLY A 454 14.51 5.07 1.00
CA GLY A 454 13.41 5.99 1.21
C GLY A 454 13.31 6.98 0.04
N MET A 455 12.16 7.01 -0.63
CA MET A 455 11.85 7.95 -1.71
C MET A 455 11.29 9.25 -1.14
N GLU A 456 11.85 10.37 -1.57
CA GLU A 456 11.38 11.72 -1.24
C GLU A 456 10.94 12.45 -2.52
N ILE A 457 9.81 13.16 -2.43
CA ILE A 457 9.26 13.97 -3.52
C ILE A 457 9.24 15.43 -3.07
N ALA A 458 10.20 16.21 -3.56
CA ALA A 458 10.30 17.64 -3.29
C ALA A 458 9.53 18.44 -4.34
N GLU A 459 8.90 19.55 -3.93
CA GLU A 459 8.20 20.46 -4.85
C GLU A 459 9.11 21.63 -5.22
N ARG A 460 9.25 21.89 -6.52
CA ARG A 460 9.97 23.03 -7.06
C ARG A 460 9.04 23.88 -7.91
N LYS A 461 9.20 25.20 -7.86
CA LYS A 461 8.51 26.10 -8.81
C LYS A 461 9.34 26.17 -10.09
N GLY A 462 8.82 25.62 -11.18
CA GLY A 462 9.42 25.71 -12.51
C GLY A 462 9.22 27.07 -13.16
N GLU A 463 9.80 27.23 -14.36
CA GLU A 463 9.62 28.45 -15.15
C GLU A 463 8.14 28.63 -15.54
N GLY A 464 7.59 29.81 -15.29
CA GLY A 464 6.17 30.11 -15.50
C GLY A 464 5.23 29.73 -14.34
N GLY A 465 5.77 29.34 -13.17
CA GLY A 465 4.98 29.13 -11.95
C GLY A 465 4.27 27.79 -11.86
N LYS A 466 4.53 26.86 -12.79
CA LYS A 466 4.08 25.46 -12.68
C LYS A 466 4.88 24.74 -11.59
N ILE A 467 4.21 23.89 -10.83
CA ILE A 467 4.86 23.04 -9.83
C ILE A 467 5.49 21.86 -10.56
N GLU A 468 6.79 21.69 -10.37
CA GLU A 468 7.58 20.54 -10.79
C GLU A 468 7.95 19.73 -9.55
N TYR A 469 8.23 18.44 -9.75
CA TYR A 469 8.60 17.54 -8.66
C TYR A 469 10.00 16.97 -8.91
N ASP A 470 10.85 17.08 -7.89
CA ASP A 470 12.17 16.47 -7.88
C ASP A 470 12.13 15.22 -7.00
N VAL A 471 12.56 14.09 -7.54
CA VAL A 471 12.60 12.80 -6.84
C VAL A 471 14.03 12.47 -6.43
N SER A 472 14.22 12.15 -5.15
CA SER A 472 15.49 11.67 -4.59
C SER A 472 15.29 10.42 -3.75
N PHE A 473 16.34 9.61 -3.67
CA PHE A 473 16.36 8.39 -2.86
C PHE A 473 17.45 8.48 -1.81
N HIS A 474 17.10 8.12 -0.58
CA HIS A 474 18.03 8.00 0.53
C HIS A 474 18.16 6.53 0.88
N GLU A 475 19.36 5.98 0.78
CA GLU A 475 19.59 4.61 1.22
C GLU A 475 19.35 4.50 2.73
N ARG A 476 18.66 3.44 3.14
CA ARG A 476 18.32 3.15 4.53
C ARG A 476 18.88 1.80 4.91
N ARG A 477 19.30 1.69 6.16
CA ARG A 477 19.68 0.42 6.75
C ARG A 477 18.48 -0.24 7.37
N LEU A 478 18.28 -1.52 7.08
CA LEU A 478 17.19 -2.32 7.65
C LEU A 478 17.26 -2.30 9.18
N GLU A 479 18.48 -2.40 9.73
CA GLU A 479 18.74 -2.39 11.17
C GLU A 479 18.27 -1.10 11.85
N GLU A 480 18.33 0.04 11.15
CA GLU A 480 17.85 1.33 11.66
C GLU A 480 16.34 1.44 11.55
N VAL A 481 15.75 0.93 10.47
CA VAL A 481 14.30 0.94 10.25
C VAL A 481 13.57 0.14 11.33
N THR A 482 14.12 -1.00 11.75
CA THR A 482 13.55 -1.82 12.83
C THR A 482 13.56 -1.14 14.19
N GLY A 483 14.52 -0.24 14.42
CA GLY A 483 14.65 0.52 15.67
C GLY A 483 13.55 1.56 15.89
N PHE A 484 12.77 1.91 14.86
CA PHE A 484 11.64 2.85 14.99
C PHE A 484 10.36 2.22 15.55
N ASN A 485 10.33 0.91 15.82
CA ASN A 485 9.15 0.27 16.41
C ASN A 485 9.01 0.65 17.89
N ARG A 486 7.93 1.36 18.24
CA ARG A 486 7.66 1.91 19.58
C ARG A 486 7.89 0.94 20.74
N PHE A 487 7.51 -0.32 20.57
CA PHE A 487 7.59 -1.36 21.59
C PHE A 487 8.60 -2.46 21.26
N GLU A 488 9.51 -2.22 20.31
CA GLU A 488 10.47 -3.23 19.85
C GLU A 488 9.80 -4.57 19.48
N ARG A 489 8.53 -4.49 19.02
CA ARG A 489 7.65 -5.62 18.69
C ARG A 489 7.29 -6.57 19.84
N VAL A 490 7.62 -6.22 21.09
CA VAL A 490 7.17 -6.97 22.28
C VAL A 490 5.64 -7.00 22.39
N ASP A 491 4.98 -5.97 21.87
CA ASP A 491 3.53 -5.84 21.80
C ASP A 491 2.87 -6.81 20.80
N GLU A 492 3.64 -7.46 19.93
CA GLU A 492 3.15 -8.48 18.99
C GLU A 492 3.10 -9.88 19.61
N LEU A 493 3.84 -10.14 20.69
CA LEU A 493 3.91 -11.46 21.32
C LEU A 493 2.54 -12.01 21.78
N PRO A 494 1.63 -11.20 22.37
CA PRO A 494 0.30 -11.66 22.74
C PRO A 494 -0.55 -12.21 21.57
N PHE A 495 -0.22 -11.87 20.32
CA PHE A 495 -0.94 -12.39 19.15
C PHE A 495 -0.72 -13.88 18.91
N GLU A 496 0.35 -14.47 19.45
CA GLU A 496 0.50 -15.93 19.44
C GLU A 496 -0.58 -16.61 20.30
N ALA A 497 -0.97 -16.00 21.43
CA ALA A 497 -2.09 -16.49 22.22
C ALA A 497 -3.43 -16.33 21.46
N VAL A 498 -3.59 -15.23 20.71
CA VAL A 498 -4.76 -15.03 19.83
C VAL A 498 -4.87 -16.14 18.79
N LYS A 499 -3.75 -16.51 18.15
CA LYS A 499 -3.71 -17.60 17.16
C LYS A 499 -4.18 -18.93 17.77
N GLN A 500 -3.70 -19.27 18.96
CA GLN A 500 -4.13 -20.49 19.67
C GLN A 500 -5.62 -20.48 20.03
N VAL A 501 -6.12 -19.36 20.58
CA VAL A 501 -7.55 -19.19 20.91
C VAL A 501 -8.41 -19.25 19.65
N SER A 502 -7.95 -18.63 18.57
CA SER A 502 -8.63 -18.65 17.28
C SER A 502 -8.74 -20.06 16.72
N ASP A 503 -7.65 -20.83 16.71
CA ASP A 503 -7.67 -22.22 16.24
C ASP A 503 -8.60 -23.10 17.09
N PHE A 504 -8.64 -22.87 18.41
CA PHE A 504 -9.58 -23.55 19.29
C PHE A 504 -11.04 -23.21 18.95
N ASN A 505 -11.38 -21.92 18.85
CA ASN A 505 -12.74 -21.46 18.57
C ASN A 505 -13.21 -21.87 17.17
N GLN A 506 -12.32 -21.81 16.16
CA GLN A 506 -12.59 -22.28 14.81
C GLN A 506 -12.97 -23.77 14.82
N ARG A 507 -12.16 -24.61 15.47
CA ARG A 507 -12.44 -26.06 15.58
C ARG A 507 -13.72 -26.33 16.38
N ALA A 508 -13.96 -25.57 17.45
CA ALA A 508 -15.19 -25.72 18.23
C ALA A 508 -16.43 -25.38 17.39
N TYR A 509 -16.38 -24.32 16.60
CA TYR A 509 -17.45 -23.96 15.67
C TYR A 509 -17.69 -25.07 14.63
N GLU A 510 -16.64 -25.51 13.94
CA GLU A 510 -16.69 -26.56 12.91
C GLU A 510 -17.28 -27.87 13.44
N LEU A 511 -16.88 -28.29 14.64
CA LEU A 511 -17.30 -29.56 15.22
C LEU A 511 -18.72 -29.51 15.81
N PHE A 512 -19.10 -28.42 16.47
CA PHE A 512 -20.31 -28.39 17.30
C PHE A 512 -21.46 -27.58 16.70
N ALA A 513 -21.18 -26.51 15.96
CA ALA A 513 -22.20 -25.57 15.51
C ALA A 513 -22.43 -25.61 13.98
N GLN A 514 -21.36 -25.73 13.20
CA GLN A 514 -21.40 -25.66 11.74
C GLN A 514 -22.42 -26.63 11.10
N PRO A 515 -22.53 -27.92 11.49
CA PRO A 515 -23.49 -28.83 10.87
C PRO A 515 -24.94 -28.35 11.00
N PHE A 516 -25.29 -27.74 12.14
CA PHE A 516 -26.62 -27.19 12.37
C PHE A 516 -26.85 -25.89 11.59
N VAL A 517 -25.84 -25.02 11.52
CA VAL A 517 -25.91 -23.78 10.74
C VAL A 517 -26.10 -24.09 9.27
N GLN A 518 -25.30 -24.99 8.71
CA GLN A 518 -25.39 -25.41 7.30
C GLN A 518 -26.73 -26.11 7.00
N ALA A 519 -27.27 -26.90 7.93
CA ALA A 519 -28.58 -27.53 7.76
C ALA A 519 -29.74 -26.51 7.71
N LEU A 520 -29.61 -25.35 8.34
CA LEU A 520 -30.62 -24.27 8.32
C LEU A 520 -30.40 -23.25 7.19
N ALA A 521 -29.17 -23.16 6.67
CA ALA A 521 -28.81 -22.25 5.60
C ALA A 521 -29.29 -22.76 4.23
N ASN A 522 -29.76 -21.84 3.39
CA ASN A 522 -30.09 -22.10 1.99
C ASN A 522 -30.05 -20.79 1.19
N ASP A 523 -30.21 -20.88 -0.12
CA ASP A 523 -30.13 -19.71 -1.00
C ASP A 523 -31.15 -18.61 -0.65
N THR A 524 -32.35 -18.97 -0.21
CA THR A 524 -33.40 -18.00 0.13
C THR A 524 -33.04 -17.26 1.41
N THR A 525 -32.68 -17.98 2.48
CA THR A 525 -32.30 -17.36 3.76
C THR A 525 -31.03 -16.52 3.60
N ALA A 526 -30.05 -17.00 2.84
CA ALA A 526 -28.83 -16.25 2.54
C ALA A 526 -29.10 -14.97 1.74
N LYS A 527 -30.00 -15.00 0.74
CA LYS A 527 -30.41 -13.78 0.00
C LYS A 527 -31.14 -12.79 0.90
N MET A 528 -32.02 -13.26 1.79
CA MET A 528 -32.70 -12.39 2.76
C MET A 528 -31.72 -11.76 3.73
N LEU A 529 -30.80 -12.54 4.30
CA LEU A 529 -29.77 -12.04 5.22
C LEU A 529 -28.95 -10.91 4.58
N ARG A 530 -28.50 -11.11 3.34
CA ARG A 530 -27.77 -10.08 2.57
C ARG A 530 -28.61 -8.85 2.30
N ALA A 531 -29.88 -9.02 1.90
CA ALA A 531 -30.79 -7.92 1.59
C ALA A 531 -31.11 -7.06 2.82
N PHE A 532 -31.25 -7.66 3.99
CA PHE A 532 -31.52 -6.98 5.26
C PHE A 532 -30.28 -6.57 6.03
N HIS A 533 -29.08 -6.89 5.54
CA HIS A 533 -27.84 -6.32 6.07
C HIS A 533 -27.97 -4.78 6.13
N PRO A 534 -27.65 -4.11 7.27
CA PRO A 534 -27.90 -2.68 7.47
C PRO A 534 -27.44 -1.81 6.30
N LEU A 535 -26.25 -2.10 5.77
CA LEU A 535 -25.69 -1.40 4.62
C LEU A 535 -26.52 -1.49 3.33
N ARG A 536 -27.20 -2.61 3.07
CA ARG A 536 -28.14 -2.71 1.93
C ARG A 536 -29.52 -2.18 2.28
N ALA A 537 -30.00 -2.47 3.50
CA ALA A 537 -31.28 -1.99 4.01
C ALA A 537 -31.43 -0.48 3.89
N GLN A 538 -30.45 0.28 4.38
CA GLN A 538 -30.47 1.74 4.30
C GLN A 538 -30.47 2.30 2.86
N ARG A 539 -30.13 1.49 1.85
CA ARG A 539 -30.13 1.93 0.46
C ARG A 539 -31.48 1.67 -0.18
N TRP A 540 -32.00 0.44 -0.10
CA TRP A 540 -33.31 0.15 -0.70
C TRP A 540 -34.47 0.77 0.09
N MET A 541 -34.36 0.98 1.41
CA MET A 541 -35.39 1.67 2.22
C MET A 541 -35.55 3.14 1.84
N PHE A 542 -34.44 3.78 1.44
CA PHE A 542 -34.40 5.16 0.93
C PHE A 542 -34.31 5.14 -0.59
N SER A 543 -35.32 4.57 -1.24
CA SER A 543 -35.45 4.51 -2.71
C SER A 543 -36.92 4.58 -3.10
N ASP A 544 -37.22 4.58 -4.40
CA ASP A 544 -38.59 4.55 -4.92
C ASP A 544 -39.33 3.24 -4.65
N LEU A 545 -38.65 2.23 -4.07
CA LEU A 545 -39.30 1.06 -3.50
C LEU A 545 -40.10 1.40 -2.23
N ASN A 546 -39.85 2.55 -1.60
CA ASN A 546 -40.62 3.04 -0.47
C ASN A 546 -41.64 4.10 -0.93
N PRO A 547 -42.95 3.76 -1.00
CA PRO A 547 -43.98 4.68 -1.50
C PRO A 547 -44.11 5.97 -0.69
N TRP A 548 -43.70 5.96 0.59
CA TRP A 548 -43.70 7.14 1.44
C TRP A 548 -42.76 8.24 0.94
N LEU A 549 -41.79 7.91 0.09
CA LEU A 549 -40.83 8.85 -0.50
C LEU A 549 -41.27 9.42 -1.86
N ALA A 550 -42.43 9.02 -2.39
CA ALA A 550 -42.89 9.41 -3.72
C ALA A 550 -43.04 10.94 -3.91
N TRP A 551 -43.25 11.69 -2.83
CA TRP A 551 -43.36 13.15 -2.85
C TRP A 551 -41.99 13.86 -2.99
N LEU A 552 -40.88 13.20 -2.64
CA LEU A 552 -39.56 13.84 -2.57
C LEU A 552 -39.05 14.30 -3.94
N GLY A 553 -39.21 13.49 -4.98
CA GLY A 553 -38.74 13.84 -6.33
C GLY A 553 -39.39 15.14 -6.87
N PRO A 554 -40.74 15.22 -6.92
CA PRO A 554 -41.44 16.45 -7.29
C PRO A 554 -41.12 17.64 -6.38
N ALA A 555 -41.05 17.43 -5.05
CA ALA A 555 -40.70 18.48 -4.11
C ALA A 555 -39.28 19.02 -4.33
N ALA A 556 -38.31 18.14 -4.58
CA ALA A 556 -36.93 18.51 -4.88
C ALA A 556 -36.81 19.31 -6.18
N GLN A 557 -37.59 18.96 -7.22
CA GLN A 557 -37.64 19.74 -8.46
C GLN A 557 -38.19 21.15 -8.21
N ALA A 558 -39.29 21.27 -7.45
CA ALA A 558 -39.86 22.56 -7.08
C ALA A 558 -38.88 23.39 -6.23
N VAL A 559 -38.20 22.77 -5.27
CA VAL A 559 -37.18 23.41 -4.44
C VAL A 559 -35.98 23.87 -5.28
N LYS A 560 -35.50 23.08 -6.25
CA LYS A 560 -34.44 23.50 -7.17
C LYS A 560 -34.85 24.71 -8.01
N ALA A 561 -36.08 24.74 -8.51
CA ALA A 561 -36.60 25.85 -9.29
C ALA A 561 -36.78 27.13 -8.45
N ALA A 562 -37.11 27.00 -7.17
CA ALA A 562 -37.32 28.10 -6.24
C ALA A 562 -36.18 28.27 -5.22
N ARG A 563 -34.97 27.77 -5.54
CA ARG A 563 -33.83 27.72 -4.62
C ARG A 563 -33.45 29.13 -4.17
N GLN A 564 -33.39 29.36 -2.86
CA GLN A 564 -32.97 30.60 -2.21
C GLN A 564 -31.84 30.30 -1.23
N PRO A 565 -30.58 30.24 -1.70
CA PRO A 565 -29.44 30.02 -0.83
C PRO A 565 -29.26 31.20 0.13
N ASP A 566 -28.96 30.90 1.39
CA ASP A 566 -28.49 31.92 2.32
C ASP A 566 -27.05 32.32 1.93
N THR A 567 -26.91 33.38 1.14
CA THR A 567 -25.61 33.86 0.61
C THR A 567 -24.87 34.77 1.58
N ASP A 568 -25.59 35.36 2.52
CA ASP A 568 -24.98 36.15 3.57
C ASP A 568 -24.41 35.17 4.60
N ARG A 569 -23.16 35.35 5.02
CA ARG A 569 -22.50 34.46 5.99
C ARG A 569 -23.09 34.67 7.39
N ASP A 570 -24.36 34.32 7.55
CA ASP A 570 -25.17 34.56 8.74
C ASP A 570 -24.58 33.83 9.94
N VAL A 571 -24.76 34.42 11.12
CA VAL A 571 -24.40 33.86 12.41
C VAL A 571 -25.01 32.46 12.59
N LEU A 572 -26.24 32.26 12.09
CA LEU A 572 -26.93 30.97 12.15
C LEU A 572 -26.23 29.87 11.34
N ARG A 573 -25.76 30.19 10.13
CA ARG A 573 -25.01 29.24 9.31
C ARG A 573 -23.66 28.88 9.95
N ARG A 574 -22.98 29.86 10.56
CA ARG A 574 -21.76 29.59 11.35
C ARG A 574 -22.04 28.74 12.58
N ALA A 575 -23.16 28.97 13.26
CA ALA A 575 -23.58 28.17 14.41
C ALA A 575 -23.90 26.72 13.99
N GLU A 576 -24.52 26.50 12.83
CA GLU A 576 -24.72 25.17 12.22
C GLU A 576 -23.37 24.46 11.99
N HIS A 577 -22.41 25.13 11.34
CA HIS A 577 -21.07 24.58 11.13
C HIS A 577 -20.35 24.28 12.44
N CYS A 578 -20.45 25.16 13.44
CA CYS A 578 -19.90 24.91 14.77
C CYS A 578 -20.54 23.66 15.42
N GLY A 579 -21.87 23.53 15.34
CA GLY A 579 -22.58 22.36 15.86
C GLY A 579 -22.14 21.06 15.17
N SER A 580 -21.96 21.10 13.85
CA SER A 580 -21.41 19.95 13.11
C SER A 580 -19.97 19.62 13.52
N ASP A 581 -19.11 20.63 13.65
CA ASP A 581 -17.72 20.43 14.11
C ASP A 581 -17.68 19.80 15.51
N MET A 582 -18.61 20.18 16.40
CA MET A 582 -18.75 19.58 17.74
C MET A 582 -19.19 18.12 17.67
N ILE A 583 -20.18 17.77 16.83
CA ILE A 583 -20.62 16.38 16.65
C ILE A 583 -19.47 15.52 16.09
N SER A 584 -18.78 16.03 15.05
CA SER A 584 -17.60 15.38 14.48
C SER A 584 -16.52 15.16 15.55
N ALA A 585 -16.20 16.17 16.36
CA ALA A 585 -15.25 16.06 17.46
C ALA A 585 -15.69 15.03 18.53
N SER A 586 -16.98 14.98 18.87
CA SER A 586 -17.52 13.99 19.82
C SER A 586 -17.42 12.56 19.28
N LEU A 587 -17.68 12.34 17.99
CA LEU A 587 -17.54 11.03 17.34
C LEU A 587 -16.08 10.58 17.26
N ASP A 588 -15.15 11.51 16.99
CA ASP A 588 -13.72 11.22 17.03
C ASP A 588 -13.22 10.93 18.45
N PHE A 589 -13.74 11.63 19.46
CA PHE A 589 -13.45 11.32 20.86
C PHE A 589 -13.97 9.93 21.24
N TYR A 590 -15.21 9.59 20.86
CA TYR A 590 -15.76 8.26 21.03
C TYR A 590 -14.88 7.19 20.39
N ARG A 591 -14.47 7.40 19.12
CA ARG A 591 -13.56 6.50 18.40
C ARG A 591 -12.26 6.31 19.19
N ALA A 592 -11.60 7.40 19.59
CA ALA A 592 -10.33 7.32 20.32
C ALA A 592 -10.47 6.56 21.66
N MET A 593 -11.55 6.81 22.41
CA MET A 593 -11.83 6.09 23.66
C MET A 593 -12.15 4.61 23.44
N ARG A 594 -12.93 4.29 22.40
CA ARG A 594 -13.22 2.91 22.00
C ARG A 594 -11.94 2.16 21.62
N ASP A 595 -11.09 2.78 20.82
CA ASP A 595 -9.84 2.17 20.34
C ASP A 595 -8.86 1.96 21.50
N ALA A 596 -8.72 2.93 22.40
CA ALA A 596 -7.93 2.81 23.63
C ALA A 596 -8.46 1.71 24.57
N THR A 597 -9.78 1.60 24.72
CA THR A 597 -10.41 0.55 25.53
C THR A 597 -10.18 -0.83 24.91
N THR A 598 -10.27 -0.93 23.59
CA THR A 598 -10.03 -2.17 22.85
C THR A 598 -8.58 -2.65 23.01
N GLU A 599 -7.61 -1.75 22.88
CA GLU A 599 -6.19 -2.02 23.12
C GLU A 599 -5.95 -2.47 24.56
N ALA A 600 -6.53 -1.77 25.55
CA ALA A 600 -6.40 -2.12 26.96
C ALA A 600 -7.01 -3.50 27.27
N MET A 601 -8.20 -3.80 26.74
CA MET A 601 -8.83 -5.11 26.90
C MET A 601 -8.00 -6.21 26.25
N PHE A 602 -7.48 -5.97 25.05
CA PHE A 602 -6.65 -6.91 24.33
C PHE A 602 -5.43 -7.33 25.15
N PHE A 603 -4.63 -6.37 25.62
CA PHE A 603 -3.43 -6.68 26.41
C PHE A 603 -3.77 -7.23 27.80
N SER A 604 -4.91 -6.82 28.39
CA SER A 604 -5.39 -7.40 29.65
C SER A 604 -5.73 -8.88 29.52
N VAL A 605 -6.33 -9.30 28.39
CA VAL A 605 -6.67 -10.71 28.14
C VAL A 605 -5.44 -11.47 27.63
N TYR A 606 -4.95 -11.10 26.46
CA TYR A 606 -3.94 -11.88 25.73
C TYR A 606 -2.53 -11.69 26.28
N GLY A 607 -2.20 -10.53 26.86
CA GLY A 607 -0.91 -10.32 27.52
C GLY A 607 -0.75 -11.24 28.75
N ASN A 608 -1.81 -11.42 29.53
CA ASN A 608 -1.84 -12.35 30.65
C ASN A 608 -1.83 -13.81 30.19
N MET A 609 -2.64 -14.17 29.16
CA MET A 609 -2.64 -15.53 28.61
C MET A 609 -1.26 -15.92 28.07
N PHE A 610 -0.64 -15.07 27.25
CA PHE A 610 0.70 -15.32 26.72
C PHE A 610 1.75 -15.46 27.83
N SER A 611 1.74 -14.54 28.81
CA SER A 611 2.68 -14.56 29.93
C SER A 611 2.57 -15.81 30.82
N ALA A 612 1.38 -16.40 30.91
CA ALA A 612 1.16 -17.67 31.63
C ALA A 612 1.74 -18.88 30.87
N HIS A 613 1.73 -18.85 29.53
CA HIS A 613 2.22 -19.94 28.67
C HIS A 613 3.74 -19.87 28.43
N GLN A 614 4.35 -18.68 28.45
CA GLN A 614 5.79 -18.48 28.27
C GLN A 614 6.67 -19.00 29.43
N ALA A 615 6.07 -19.60 30.46
CA ALA A 615 6.83 -20.33 31.49
C ALA A 615 7.51 -21.61 30.97
N GLN A 616 7.29 -22.00 29.71
CA GLN A 616 7.78 -23.26 29.15
C GLN A 616 8.76 -23.15 27.96
N GLU A 617 8.87 -22.01 27.28
CA GLU A 617 9.81 -21.87 26.15
C GLU A 617 10.52 -20.51 26.19
N HIS A 618 11.75 -20.50 26.74
CA HIS A 618 12.72 -19.44 26.44
C HIS A 618 13.24 -19.70 25.02
N LYS A 619 12.77 -18.91 24.05
CA LYS A 619 13.59 -18.62 22.87
C LYS A 619 14.49 -17.46 23.26
N ASP A 620 15.80 -17.71 23.26
CA ASP A 620 16.78 -16.65 23.43
C ASP A 620 16.53 -15.54 22.40
N PRO A 621 16.65 -14.26 22.78
CA PRO A 621 16.67 -13.19 21.80
C PRO A 621 17.78 -13.51 20.79
N ALA A 622 17.45 -13.39 19.49
CA ALA A 622 18.41 -13.61 18.42
C ALA A 622 19.72 -12.88 18.76
N GLN A 623 20.79 -13.64 18.98
CA GLN A 623 22.10 -13.07 19.23
C GLN A 623 22.40 -12.12 18.09
N THR A 624 22.79 -10.89 18.42
CA THR A 624 23.40 -9.95 17.47
C THR A 624 24.66 -10.62 16.94
N THR A 625 24.47 -11.37 15.86
CA THR A 625 25.53 -12.04 15.12
C THR A 625 26.34 -10.93 14.48
N ASP A 626 27.67 -10.98 14.57
CA ASP A 626 28.52 -10.04 13.84
C ASP A 626 28.10 -10.10 12.36
N PRO A 627 27.81 -8.96 11.70
CA PRO A 627 27.47 -8.96 10.28
C PRO A 627 28.45 -9.76 9.39
N ARG A 628 29.71 -9.91 9.82
CA ARG A 628 30.73 -10.74 9.15
C ARG A 628 30.49 -12.25 9.25
N ASP A 629 29.74 -12.69 10.25
CA ASP A 629 29.42 -14.09 10.48
C ASP A 629 28.19 -14.56 9.68
N LEU A 630 27.54 -13.66 8.94
CA LEU A 630 26.44 -14.00 8.05
C LEU A 630 26.96 -14.88 6.89
N PRO A 631 26.33 -16.04 6.58
CA PRO A 631 26.86 -16.99 5.59
C PRO A 631 27.14 -16.38 4.22
N PHE A 632 26.28 -15.47 3.75
CA PHE A 632 26.45 -14.80 2.46
C PHE A 632 27.57 -13.75 2.47
N VAL A 633 27.89 -13.15 3.63
CA VAL A 633 29.05 -12.25 3.77
C VAL A 633 30.33 -13.09 3.73
N GLN A 634 30.37 -14.20 4.47
CA GLN A 634 31.51 -15.12 4.44
C GLN A 634 31.75 -15.70 3.05
N GLU A 635 30.68 -16.10 2.35
CA GLU A 635 30.75 -16.60 0.97
C GLU A 635 31.30 -15.53 0.02
N ALA A 636 30.75 -14.31 0.05
CA ALA A 636 31.21 -13.21 -0.79
C ALA A 636 32.69 -12.87 -0.54
N LEU A 637 33.11 -12.84 0.74
CA LEU A 637 34.51 -12.61 1.12
C LEU A 637 35.43 -13.76 0.69
N ALA A 638 35.01 -15.01 0.84
CA ALA A 638 35.78 -16.17 0.41
C ALA A 638 35.95 -16.24 -1.11
N SER A 639 34.97 -15.76 -1.87
CA SER A 639 35.00 -15.70 -3.33
C SER A 639 35.67 -14.44 -3.89
N MET A 640 36.32 -13.59 -3.08
CA MET A 640 36.79 -12.27 -3.55
C MET A 640 37.82 -12.32 -4.71
N ALA A 641 38.58 -13.40 -4.84
CA ALA A 641 39.55 -13.60 -5.92
C ALA A 641 38.97 -14.40 -7.10
N GLN A 642 37.71 -14.81 -7.03
CA GLN A 642 37.04 -15.63 -8.04
C GLN A 642 36.13 -14.76 -8.92
N GLY A 643 36.08 -15.07 -10.21
CA GLY A 643 35.24 -14.37 -11.18
C GLY A 643 36.03 -13.89 -12.40
N GLY A 644 35.52 -12.85 -13.04
CA GLY A 644 36.10 -12.28 -14.25
C GLY A 644 35.72 -10.81 -14.43
N TYR A 645 35.55 -10.41 -15.69
CA TYR A 645 35.27 -9.03 -16.08
C TYR A 645 34.06 -8.42 -15.36
N ALA A 646 32.97 -9.17 -15.20
CA ALA A 646 31.73 -8.66 -14.59
C ALA A 646 31.93 -8.26 -13.12
N GLN A 647 32.57 -9.14 -12.33
CA GLN A 647 32.93 -8.89 -10.94
C GLN A 647 33.88 -7.68 -10.83
N ALA A 648 34.83 -7.54 -11.75
CA ALA A 648 35.75 -6.41 -11.75
C ALA A 648 35.05 -5.07 -12.04
N VAL A 649 34.14 -5.02 -13.02
CA VAL A 649 33.34 -3.81 -13.33
C VAL A 649 32.51 -3.41 -12.12
N ALA A 650 31.78 -4.35 -11.52
CA ALA A 650 30.95 -4.08 -10.35
C ALA A 650 31.79 -3.64 -9.14
N ARG A 651 32.94 -4.28 -8.89
CA ARG A 651 33.86 -3.93 -7.80
C ARG A 651 34.43 -2.52 -7.97
N VAL A 652 34.86 -2.16 -9.18
CA VAL A 652 35.30 -0.79 -9.48
C VAL A 652 34.16 0.21 -9.27
N ALA A 653 32.94 -0.11 -9.70
CA ALA A 653 31.79 0.76 -9.45
C ALA A 653 31.55 0.97 -7.95
N CYS A 654 31.61 -0.10 -7.14
CA CYS A 654 31.46 -0.05 -5.68
C CYS A 654 32.59 0.72 -4.98
N LEU A 655 33.86 0.55 -5.40
CA LEU A 655 35.00 1.33 -4.87
C LEU A 655 34.87 2.84 -5.13
N LEU A 656 34.08 3.22 -6.13
CA LEU A 656 33.83 4.60 -6.52
C LEU A 656 32.46 5.12 -6.04
N VAL A 657 31.68 4.33 -5.29
CA VAL A 657 30.39 4.79 -4.73
C VAL A 657 30.62 5.91 -3.71
N ARG A 658 29.73 6.90 -3.73
CA ARG A 658 29.62 7.90 -2.66
C ARG A 658 28.62 7.40 -1.64
N HIS A 659 29.09 7.19 -0.41
CA HIS A 659 28.21 6.86 0.70
C HIS A 659 27.51 8.14 1.21
N ASP A 660 26.27 7.99 1.67
CA ASP A 660 25.47 9.02 2.38
C ASP A 660 25.03 10.26 1.56
N GLU A 661 25.10 10.22 0.23
CA GLU A 661 24.48 11.25 -0.62
C GLU A 661 23.07 10.81 -1.09
N PRO A 662 22.07 11.72 -1.12
CA PRO A 662 20.82 11.47 -1.82
C PRO A 662 21.12 11.11 -3.28
N LEU A 663 20.41 10.11 -3.80
CA LEU A 663 20.48 9.68 -5.19
C LEU A 663 19.34 10.34 -5.96
N PRO A 664 19.58 11.37 -6.78
CA PRO A 664 18.50 11.96 -7.59
C PRO A 664 18.04 10.97 -8.66
N LEU A 665 16.74 10.96 -9.00
CA LEU A 665 16.21 10.12 -10.08
C LEU A 665 16.94 10.39 -11.40
N ALA A 666 17.25 11.66 -11.70
CA ALA A 666 18.03 12.03 -12.89
C ALA A 666 19.38 11.32 -12.99
N ARG A 667 20.04 11.05 -11.84
CA ARG A 667 21.30 10.29 -11.80
C ARG A 667 21.07 8.80 -12.14
N MET A 668 19.92 8.24 -11.79
CA MET A 668 19.57 6.84 -12.12
C MET A 668 19.20 6.70 -13.59
N VAL A 669 18.42 7.64 -14.13
CA VAL A 669 18.12 7.71 -15.57
C VAL A 669 19.41 7.84 -16.38
N LEU A 670 20.30 8.77 -16.00
CA LEU A 670 21.60 8.92 -16.65
C LEU A 670 22.44 7.62 -16.60
N ARG A 671 22.42 6.89 -15.48
CA ARG A 671 23.12 5.59 -15.38
C ARG A 671 22.57 4.57 -16.37
N GLN A 672 21.25 4.54 -16.58
CA GLN A 672 20.64 3.67 -17.56
C GLN A 672 21.04 4.05 -18.99
N GLU A 673 20.96 5.34 -19.36
CA GLU A 673 21.37 5.83 -20.68
C GLU A 673 22.84 5.50 -20.98
N LEU A 674 23.73 5.76 -20.00
CA LEU A 674 25.14 5.41 -20.12
C LEU A 674 25.35 3.90 -20.25
N ALA A 675 24.55 3.08 -19.56
CA ALA A 675 24.66 1.63 -19.66
C ALA A 675 24.24 1.11 -21.05
N GLU A 676 23.26 1.76 -21.68
CA GLU A 676 22.83 1.45 -23.04
C GLU A 676 23.89 1.89 -24.07
N ASP A 677 24.41 3.12 -23.98
CA ASP A 677 25.42 3.66 -24.90
C ASP A 677 26.76 2.93 -24.83
N TYR A 678 27.16 2.51 -23.64
CA TYR A 678 28.41 1.79 -23.39
C TYR A 678 28.21 0.29 -23.20
N ALA A 679 27.10 -0.27 -23.71
CA ALA A 679 26.76 -1.69 -23.57
C ALA A 679 27.88 -2.63 -24.05
N GLU A 680 28.64 -2.25 -25.10
CA GLU A 680 29.78 -3.04 -25.58
C GLU A 680 30.87 -3.25 -24.52
N TYR A 681 31.00 -2.30 -23.59
CA TYR A 681 31.96 -2.32 -22.49
C TYR A 681 31.38 -2.94 -21.22
N LEU A 682 30.06 -3.12 -21.12
CA LEU A 682 29.44 -3.66 -19.92
C LEU A 682 29.19 -5.17 -20.01
N PRO A 683 29.08 -5.86 -18.87
CA PRO A 683 28.69 -7.27 -18.85
C PRO A 683 27.30 -7.48 -19.46
N GLN A 684 27.19 -8.44 -20.37
CA GLN A 684 25.93 -8.82 -21.02
C GLN A 684 25.25 -9.90 -20.19
N MET A 685 24.37 -9.51 -19.28
CA MET A 685 23.66 -10.43 -18.39
C MET A 685 22.28 -9.89 -17.98
N PRO A 686 21.37 -10.75 -17.50
CA PRO A 686 20.08 -10.32 -16.98
C PRO A 686 20.21 -9.28 -15.86
N ARG A 687 19.28 -8.31 -15.81
CA ARG A 687 19.32 -7.19 -14.86
C ARG A 687 19.31 -7.64 -13.40
N ASP A 688 18.56 -8.70 -13.08
CA ASP A 688 18.50 -9.30 -11.74
C ASP A 688 19.82 -9.96 -11.34
N GLU A 689 20.45 -10.72 -12.23
CA GLU A 689 21.78 -11.29 -11.98
C GLU A 689 22.84 -10.19 -11.80
N TRP A 690 22.77 -9.11 -12.60
CA TRP A 690 23.65 -7.96 -12.45
C TRP A 690 23.51 -7.29 -11.07
N ARG A 691 22.28 -7.07 -10.59
CA ARG A 691 22.04 -6.51 -9.25
C ARG A 691 22.60 -7.43 -8.16
N ARG A 692 22.41 -8.74 -8.28
CA ARG A 692 22.94 -9.72 -7.32
C ARG A 692 24.47 -9.67 -7.26
N LEU A 693 25.13 -9.76 -8.42
CA LEU A 693 26.59 -9.66 -8.52
C LEU A 693 27.10 -8.35 -7.94
N ARG A 694 26.42 -7.24 -8.23
CA ARG A 694 26.77 -5.93 -7.69
C ARG A 694 26.65 -5.89 -6.17
N GLY A 695 25.59 -6.45 -5.59
CA GLY A 695 25.41 -6.50 -4.15
C GLY A 695 26.47 -7.36 -3.44
N GLU A 696 26.85 -8.49 -4.03
CA GLU A 696 27.98 -9.30 -3.55
C GLU A 696 29.30 -8.52 -3.57
N GLN A 697 29.59 -7.79 -4.66
CA GLN A 697 30.80 -6.96 -4.74
C GLN A 697 30.77 -5.76 -3.79
N GLU A 698 29.60 -5.20 -3.51
CA GLU A 698 29.44 -4.14 -2.54
C GLU A 698 29.73 -4.62 -1.12
N ILE A 699 29.29 -5.83 -0.75
CA ILE A 699 29.66 -6.47 0.51
C ILE A 699 31.18 -6.62 0.61
N VAL A 700 31.84 -7.16 -0.43
CA VAL A 700 33.30 -7.31 -0.45
C VAL A 700 34.01 -5.98 -0.24
N VAL A 701 33.62 -4.93 -0.97
CA VAL A 701 34.24 -3.60 -0.85
C VAL A 701 33.97 -2.97 0.51
N ARG A 702 32.78 -3.17 1.09
CA ARG A 702 32.41 -2.63 2.40
C ARG A 702 33.25 -3.22 3.52
N TYR A 703 33.44 -4.54 3.53
CA TYR A 703 34.15 -5.24 4.61
C TYR A 703 35.67 -5.30 4.41
N GLU A 704 36.15 -5.34 3.17
CA GLU A 704 37.57 -5.52 2.83
C GLU A 704 38.00 -4.64 1.62
N PRO A 705 37.92 -3.29 1.71
CA PRO A 705 38.16 -2.40 0.57
C PRO A 705 39.58 -2.53 -0.01
N GLU A 706 40.58 -2.70 0.85
CA GLU A 706 41.98 -2.84 0.46
C GLU A 706 42.25 -4.19 -0.23
N GLN A 707 41.67 -5.28 0.28
CA GLN A 707 41.81 -6.60 -0.36
C GLN A 707 40.99 -6.68 -1.67
N ALA A 708 39.84 -6.01 -1.72
CA ALA A 708 39.03 -5.87 -2.92
C ALA A 708 39.84 -5.23 -4.05
N LEU A 709 40.58 -4.15 -3.76
CA LEU A 709 41.50 -3.52 -4.69
C LEU A 709 42.67 -4.44 -5.05
N ALA A 710 43.29 -5.10 -4.07
CA ALA A 710 44.45 -5.96 -4.29
C ALA A 710 44.17 -7.17 -5.19
N THR A 711 42.94 -7.70 -5.16
CA THR A 711 42.50 -8.87 -5.93
C THR A 711 41.87 -8.53 -7.29
N LEU A 712 41.71 -7.24 -7.64
CA LEU A 712 41.27 -6.83 -8.99
C LEU A 712 42.13 -7.41 -10.13
N PRO A 713 43.46 -7.52 -10.03
CA PRO A 713 44.29 -8.11 -11.08
C PRO A 713 44.02 -9.60 -11.30
N ASP A 714 43.55 -10.31 -10.27
CA ASP A 714 43.21 -11.73 -10.32
C ASP A 714 41.89 -11.94 -11.10
N LEU A 715 40.91 -11.05 -10.91
CA LEU A 715 39.67 -11.03 -11.70
C LEU A 715 39.91 -10.67 -13.17
N LEU A 716 40.92 -9.85 -13.44
CA LEU A 716 41.28 -9.40 -14.78
C LEU A 716 42.56 -10.09 -15.24
N GLY A 717 42.56 -11.43 -15.27
CA GLY A 717 43.71 -12.21 -15.74
C GLY A 717 44.10 -11.92 -17.20
N ASP A 718 43.12 -11.58 -18.04
CA ASP A 718 43.32 -11.24 -19.45
C ASP A 718 43.66 -9.75 -19.68
N ASN A 719 44.61 -9.48 -20.58
CA ASN A 719 44.99 -8.10 -20.93
C ASN A 719 43.91 -7.37 -21.73
N GLY A 720 43.09 -8.09 -22.50
CA GLY A 720 41.96 -7.53 -23.24
C GLY A 720 40.92 -6.96 -22.28
N ASP A 721 40.54 -7.74 -21.26
CA ASP A 721 39.61 -7.32 -20.21
C ASP A 721 40.14 -6.12 -19.40
N ARG A 722 41.43 -6.09 -19.04
CA ARG A 722 42.05 -4.91 -18.40
C ARG A 722 41.91 -3.66 -19.26
N LYS A 723 42.27 -3.77 -20.54
CA LYS A 723 42.17 -2.67 -21.49
C LYS A 723 40.72 -2.22 -21.67
N LYS A 724 39.79 -3.17 -21.75
CA LYS A 724 38.36 -2.91 -21.88
C LYS A 724 37.81 -2.12 -20.70
N LEU A 725 38.12 -2.52 -19.46
CA LEU A 725 37.71 -1.80 -18.24
C LEU A 725 38.32 -0.40 -18.16
N LEU A 726 39.62 -0.25 -18.42
CA LEU A 726 40.27 1.06 -18.40
C LEU A 726 39.70 1.99 -19.47
N THR A 727 39.41 1.46 -20.67
CA THR A 727 38.75 2.21 -21.75
C THR A 727 37.35 2.67 -21.35
N LEU A 728 36.58 1.83 -20.66
CA LEU A 728 35.27 2.21 -20.12
C LEU A 728 35.39 3.37 -19.13
N ILE A 729 36.34 3.29 -18.19
CA ILE A 729 36.59 4.36 -17.21
C ILE A 729 36.96 5.67 -17.93
N ASP A 730 37.87 5.62 -18.90
CA ASP A 730 38.29 6.81 -19.66
C ASP A 730 37.13 7.43 -20.45
N LYS A 731 36.29 6.60 -21.08
CA LYS A 731 35.10 7.06 -21.81
C LYS A 731 34.08 7.70 -20.88
N LEU A 732 33.79 7.10 -19.73
CA LEU A 732 32.85 7.65 -18.75
C LEU A 732 33.35 8.98 -18.16
N LEU A 733 34.65 9.10 -17.89
CA LEU A 733 35.25 10.36 -17.42
C LEU A 733 35.24 11.46 -18.48
N ALA A 734 35.29 11.10 -19.76
CA ALA A 734 35.25 12.05 -20.87
C ALA A 734 33.83 12.37 -21.37
N ASP A 735 32.80 11.65 -20.92
CA ASP A 735 31.42 11.85 -21.36
C ASP A 735 30.91 13.22 -20.90
N SER A 736 30.43 14.04 -21.84
CA SER A 736 29.95 15.40 -21.55
C SER A 736 28.79 15.43 -20.56
N ARG A 737 27.98 14.37 -20.47
CA ARG A 737 26.87 14.27 -19.51
C ARG A 737 27.36 14.15 -18.06
N MET A 738 28.63 13.81 -17.85
CA MET A 738 29.25 13.69 -16.53
C MET A 738 29.86 15.00 -16.01
N GLN A 739 29.87 16.09 -16.78
CA GLN A 739 30.47 17.38 -16.41
C GLN A 739 29.84 18.05 -15.16
N GLY A 740 28.64 17.61 -14.73
CA GLY A 740 28.00 18.02 -13.47
C GLY A 740 28.26 17.07 -12.28
N TYR A 741 28.99 15.98 -12.50
CA TYR A 741 29.25 14.91 -11.53
C TYR A 741 30.75 14.64 -11.38
N GLU A 742 31.55 15.72 -11.33
CA GLU A 742 33.00 15.64 -11.20
C GLU A 742 33.43 14.73 -10.05
N PRO A 743 34.38 13.79 -10.27
CA PRO A 743 34.86 12.89 -9.23
C PRO A 743 35.42 13.68 -8.05
N THR A 744 35.07 13.28 -6.82
CA THR A 744 35.68 13.85 -5.62
C THR A 744 37.17 13.52 -5.57
N THR A 745 37.95 14.24 -4.75
CA THR A 745 39.38 13.94 -4.54
C THR A 745 39.59 12.46 -4.16
N ALA A 746 38.75 11.92 -3.27
CA ALA A 746 38.80 10.51 -2.89
C ALA A 746 38.53 9.55 -4.06
N GLN A 747 37.57 9.88 -4.95
CA GLN A 747 37.31 9.08 -6.15
C GLN A 747 38.48 9.17 -7.15
N GLN A 748 39.10 10.33 -7.30
CA GLN A 748 40.29 10.51 -8.15
C GLN A 748 41.48 9.69 -7.64
N ASP A 749 41.72 9.71 -6.32
CA ASP A 749 42.76 8.91 -5.68
C ASP A 749 42.48 7.41 -5.84
N MET A 750 41.23 6.98 -5.64
CA MET A 750 40.85 5.58 -5.85
C MET A 750 41.01 5.17 -7.32
N LEU A 751 40.63 6.02 -8.28
CA LEU A 751 40.86 5.78 -9.71
C LEU A 751 42.35 5.63 -10.04
N ALA A 752 43.21 6.46 -9.45
CA ALA A 752 44.66 6.35 -9.62
C ALA A 752 45.19 5.02 -9.06
N ARG A 753 44.69 4.59 -7.88
CA ARG A 753 45.02 3.30 -7.28
C ARG A 753 44.56 2.12 -8.12
N ILE A 754 43.35 2.17 -8.68
CA ILE A 754 42.81 1.15 -9.60
C ILE A 754 43.69 1.04 -10.85
N ARG A 755 44.08 2.18 -11.45
CA ARG A 755 44.99 2.21 -12.61
C ARG A 755 46.35 1.60 -12.28
N ALA A 756 46.91 1.91 -11.11
CA ALA A 756 48.17 1.36 -10.66
C ALA A 756 48.10 -0.16 -10.43
N ALA A 757 46.97 -0.67 -9.92
CA ALA A 757 46.74 -2.10 -9.73
C ALA A 757 46.61 -2.87 -11.06
N LEU A 758 46.22 -2.21 -12.16
CA LEU A 758 45.93 -2.85 -13.46
C LEU A 758 46.92 -2.47 -14.57
N PRO A 759 48.21 -2.87 -14.50
CA PRO A 759 49.17 -2.57 -15.54
C PRO A 759 48.82 -3.31 -16.83
N VAL A 760 48.72 -2.57 -17.94
CA VAL A 760 48.57 -3.12 -19.29
C VAL A 760 49.96 -3.41 -19.85
N LYS A 761 50.33 -4.69 -19.98
CA LYS A 761 51.61 -5.07 -20.59
C LYS A 761 51.60 -4.74 -22.09
N ALA A 762 52.64 -4.06 -22.57
CA ALA A 762 52.83 -3.83 -24.00
C ALA A 762 52.89 -5.18 -24.74
N ALA A 763 52.12 -5.33 -25.80
CA ALA A 763 52.11 -6.53 -26.62
C ALA A 763 53.53 -6.84 -27.09
N ARG A 764 54.02 -8.06 -26.79
CA ARG A 764 55.33 -8.51 -27.22
C ARG A 764 55.32 -8.57 -28.75
N ALA A 765 56.02 -7.64 -29.40
CA ALA A 765 56.09 -7.57 -30.86
C ALA A 765 56.44 -8.95 -31.42
N ALA A 766 55.60 -9.45 -32.32
CA ALA A 766 55.85 -10.70 -33.03
C ALA A 766 57.26 -10.64 -33.61
N ARG A 767 58.12 -11.60 -33.22
CA ARG A 767 59.43 -11.80 -33.83
C ARG A 767 59.19 -11.93 -35.34
N ARG A 768 59.63 -10.94 -36.11
CA ARG A 768 59.74 -11.04 -37.57
C ARG A 768 60.51 -12.32 -37.89
N SER A 769 59.83 -13.27 -38.51
CA SER A 769 60.48 -14.41 -39.17
C SER A 769 61.43 -13.86 -40.22
N ALA A 770 62.71 -14.22 -40.09
CA ALA A 770 63.74 -13.90 -41.07
C ALA A 770 63.36 -14.47 -42.45
N PRO A 771 63.70 -13.78 -43.56
CA PRO A 771 63.42 -14.28 -44.89
C PRO A 771 64.33 -15.48 -45.18
N ALA A 772 63.74 -16.58 -45.65
CA ALA A 772 64.49 -17.71 -46.20
C ALA A 772 65.05 -17.31 -47.58
N HIS A 773 66.33 -17.64 -47.78
CA HIS A 773 67.08 -17.42 -49.01
C HIS A 773 66.60 -18.29 -50.17
#